data_AF-A0A9E6Z9V6-F1
#
_entry.id   AF-A0A9E6Z9V6-F1
#
_cell.length_a   1.000
_cell.length_b   1.000
_cell.length_c   1.000
_cell.angle_alpha   90.00
_cell.angle_beta   90.00
_cell.angle_gamma   90.00
#
_symmetry.space_group_name_H-M   'P 1'
#
loop_
_entity.id
_entity.type
_entity.pdbx_description
1 polymer ?
#
loop_
_entity_poly.entity_id
_entity_poly.type
_entity_poly.pdbx_seq_one_letter_code
_entity_poly.pdbx_strand_id
1 'polypeptide(L)'
;MKQNFRIALMDLSPDAERASFSIELPDAVVQWDRVPVRQNPELIGSLIPELLKEYDSVAMQGISSSFRIAGKTYENEHLRNQLRLDDYGERFSDGSALLATLERYIVQQAAEQLPFSFKRKSILFFSGLNRYGSAEVLSKYTKKLVFGDLLYGFRLGIPITSFQHLENSAPQLVKAVMQAPASWFWPAARRSKRMMPRFQMYFKRADIIIGGLSYFKRYKPDSLTGKTVFTNLRDDRDLELFRELDVEYVVSLSPKISGIYTPVPVLEAAFKLCGKHSENHEIEDYFLNLIHRMELKPDIFHLRPHEEKEELTALQLPILPENYTPREEVVEVAEDPGDDVARFAFVIHPLVFAQVRRLRSVRAMSHFMPERLIEDTMAQLSGFPCAMMKNVVSKTGARAEGVLYAIPMTSRAIMRFPAEFLYKKLLGVAEVANQKGCRIMGLGAYTSVVGDAGKSVSERSPIGITTGNSYTVASTIRTMEVAAERCNIDMSHSSACVIGATGSIGSVCARLLAEKVERLYLVSPRPERLLALSSLIEKETPRLKGKLQISRNAADFLGMADLIITTTSAVDPVVDVTELRPGCIVCDVARPPDIREEEAVRRNDILVIESGEIRLPEGAELKYDIGLPPNTIYACMAETLLLALERRFDHYTIGREIDPQKVKEIQAIGDKHGFELADIRSFGKVVPPEHYEKLRAIVAGRESRSVAG
;
A
#
# COMPACT_ATOMS: atom_id res chain seq x y z
N MET A 1 5.76 34.90 2.35
CA MET A 1 5.67 35.28 0.92
C MET A 1 6.23 34.12 0.12
N LYS A 2 5.52 33.66 -0.92
CA LYS A 2 6.04 32.63 -1.81
C LYS A 2 7.23 33.19 -2.60
N GLN A 3 8.28 32.38 -2.77
CA GLN A 3 9.42 32.76 -3.60
C GLN A 3 9.02 32.70 -5.07
N ASN A 4 9.59 33.57 -5.92
CA ASN A 4 9.34 33.56 -7.35
C ASN A 4 10.62 33.17 -8.08
N PHE A 5 10.55 32.15 -8.93
CA PHE A 5 11.68 31.67 -9.71
C PHE A 5 11.35 31.64 -11.21
N ARG A 6 12.35 31.92 -12.03
CA ARG A 6 12.32 31.82 -13.49
C ARG A 6 13.28 30.72 -13.95
N ILE A 7 12.77 29.75 -14.69
CA ILE A 7 13.56 28.61 -15.22
C ILE A 7 13.50 28.59 -16.74
N ALA A 8 14.64 28.49 -17.43
CA ALA A 8 14.66 28.22 -18.87
C ALA A 8 14.77 26.71 -19.12
N LEU A 9 13.79 26.11 -19.78
CA LEU A 9 13.85 24.71 -20.21
C LEU A 9 14.39 24.62 -21.64
N MET A 10 15.63 24.20 -21.79
CA MET A 10 16.22 23.80 -23.08
C MET A 10 15.63 22.45 -23.52
N ASP A 11 14.65 22.49 -24.43
CA ASP A 11 14.00 21.30 -24.98
C ASP A 11 14.67 20.89 -26.29
N LEU A 12 15.35 19.75 -26.25
CA LEU A 12 16.09 19.19 -27.38
C LEU A 12 15.22 18.34 -28.32
N SER A 13 13.89 18.33 -28.12
CA SER A 13 12.95 17.60 -28.96
C SER A 13 12.75 18.30 -30.31
N PRO A 14 12.57 17.56 -31.42
CA PRO A 14 12.48 18.14 -32.76
C PRO A 14 11.18 18.93 -33.00
N ASP A 15 10.11 18.55 -32.29
CA ASP A 15 8.80 19.17 -32.36
C ASP A 15 8.57 20.12 -31.16
N ALA A 16 9.65 20.63 -30.55
CA ALA A 16 9.55 21.56 -29.44
C ALA A 16 9.19 22.96 -29.95
N GLU A 17 8.15 23.55 -29.37
CA GLU A 17 7.71 24.91 -29.66
C GLU A 17 7.99 25.82 -28.46
N ARG A 18 8.33 27.08 -28.72
CA ARG A 18 8.55 28.06 -27.66
C ARG A 18 7.21 28.36 -26.97
N ALA A 19 7.19 28.28 -25.65
CA ALA A 19 6.01 28.51 -24.82
C ALA A 19 6.42 28.88 -23.39
N SER A 20 5.56 29.63 -22.70
CA SER A 20 5.77 30.06 -21.31
C SER A 20 4.70 29.47 -20.43
N PHE A 21 5.10 29.00 -19.25
CA PHE A 21 4.24 28.31 -18.30
C PHE A 21 4.49 28.84 -16.89
N SER A 22 3.49 28.68 -16.03
CA SER A 22 3.61 29.03 -14.62
C SER A 22 3.00 27.91 -13.79
N ILE A 23 3.76 27.41 -12.82
CA ILE A 23 3.30 26.40 -11.87
C ILE A 23 3.39 26.95 -10.45
N GLU A 24 2.47 26.51 -9.61
CA GLU A 24 2.44 26.89 -8.21
C GLU A 24 2.86 25.70 -7.35
N LEU A 25 3.94 25.91 -6.59
CA LEU A 25 4.42 25.00 -5.56
C LEU A 25 3.93 25.47 -4.18
N PRO A 26 3.99 24.62 -3.13
CA PRO A 26 3.60 25.02 -1.79
C PRO A 26 4.28 26.30 -1.31
N ASP A 27 5.59 26.41 -1.58
CA ASP A 27 6.44 27.47 -1.03
C ASP A 27 6.97 28.46 -2.11
N ALA A 28 6.67 28.22 -3.39
CA ALA A 28 7.17 29.02 -4.52
C ALA A 28 6.20 29.09 -5.71
N VAL A 29 6.33 30.13 -6.54
CA VAL A 29 5.75 30.22 -7.87
C VAL A 29 6.89 30.13 -8.88
N VAL A 30 6.78 29.21 -9.83
CA VAL A 30 7.82 28.93 -10.81
C VAL A 30 7.30 29.25 -12.20
N GLN A 31 7.84 30.31 -12.79
CA GLN A 31 7.67 30.62 -14.20
C GLN A 31 8.74 29.90 -14.99
N TRP A 32 8.38 29.26 -16.08
CA TRP A 32 9.37 28.62 -16.93
C TRP A 32 9.07 28.75 -18.41
N ASP A 33 10.14 28.95 -19.17
CA ASP A 33 10.08 29.18 -20.61
C ASP A 33 10.71 27.99 -21.34
N ARG A 34 9.94 27.36 -22.23
CA ARG A 34 10.45 26.35 -23.14
C ARG A 34 11.24 27.03 -24.25
N VAL A 35 12.52 26.69 -24.35
CA VAL A 35 13.45 27.15 -25.36
C VAL A 35 13.83 25.96 -26.24
N PRO A 36 13.30 25.84 -27.47
CA PRO A 36 13.71 24.80 -28.40
C PRO A 36 15.19 24.94 -28.77
N VAL A 37 15.97 23.89 -28.58
CA VAL A 37 17.42 23.91 -28.86
C VAL A 37 17.79 22.73 -29.75
N ARG A 38 18.64 22.97 -30.75
CA ARG A 38 19.17 21.87 -31.58
C ARG A 38 20.14 21.03 -30.75
N GLN A 39 20.13 19.72 -30.97
CA GLN A 39 21.08 18.78 -30.36
C GLN A 39 22.50 18.95 -30.91
N ASN A 40 23.12 20.08 -30.58
CA ASN A 40 24.51 20.40 -30.85
C ASN A 40 25.16 20.81 -29.52
N PRO A 41 26.07 19.99 -28.97
CA PRO A 41 26.72 20.27 -27.68
C PRO A 41 27.42 21.64 -27.60
N GLU A 42 28.01 22.16 -28.67
CA GLU A 42 28.65 23.48 -28.69
C GLU A 42 27.62 24.61 -28.54
N LEU A 43 26.47 24.47 -29.22
CA LEU A 43 25.35 25.41 -29.09
C LEU A 43 24.76 25.34 -27.68
N ILE A 44 24.61 24.14 -27.12
CA ILE A 44 24.07 23.93 -25.77
C ILE A 44 25.01 24.58 -24.73
N GLY A 45 26.31 24.28 -24.80
CA GLY A 45 27.30 24.79 -23.85
C GLY A 45 27.44 26.30 -23.86
N SER A 46 27.29 26.94 -25.02
CA SER A 46 27.30 28.42 -25.12
C SER A 46 25.99 29.08 -24.68
N LEU A 47 24.86 28.39 -24.77
CA LEU A 47 23.55 28.95 -24.43
C LEU A 47 23.24 28.93 -22.91
N ILE A 48 23.73 27.93 -22.16
CA ILE A 48 23.52 27.84 -20.70
C ILE A 48 23.94 29.13 -19.97
N PRO A 49 25.17 29.67 -20.14
CA PRO A 49 25.57 30.89 -19.43
C PRO A 49 24.81 32.13 -19.90
N GLU A 50 24.36 32.19 -21.16
CA GLU A 50 23.53 33.30 -21.65
C GLU A 50 22.15 33.29 -20.99
N LEU A 51 21.50 32.12 -20.89
CA LEU A 51 20.21 31.99 -20.21
C LEU A 51 20.32 32.28 -18.71
N LEU A 52 21.40 31.87 -18.05
CA LEU A 52 21.62 32.16 -16.62
C LEU A 52 21.80 33.65 -16.29
N LYS A 53 21.90 34.54 -17.29
CA LYS A 53 21.84 36.00 -17.07
C LYS A 53 20.41 36.49 -16.82
N GLU A 54 19.40 35.79 -17.34
CA GLU A 54 17.99 36.20 -17.30
C GLU A 54 17.11 35.28 -16.43
N TYR A 55 17.59 34.06 -16.16
CA TYR A 55 16.87 33.01 -15.44
C TYR A 55 17.64 32.56 -14.19
N ASP A 56 16.89 32.17 -13.15
CA ASP A 56 17.46 31.68 -11.89
C ASP A 56 18.14 30.32 -12.08
N SER A 57 17.58 29.47 -12.95
CA SER A 57 18.12 28.15 -13.28
C SER A 57 17.84 27.76 -14.73
N VAL A 58 18.66 26.88 -15.28
CA VAL A 58 18.49 26.27 -16.60
C VAL A 58 18.21 24.78 -16.44
N ALA A 59 17.11 24.33 -17.02
CA ALA A 59 16.73 22.93 -17.11
C ALA A 59 16.97 22.40 -18.53
N MET A 60 17.42 21.16 -18.67
CA MET A 60 17.66 20.53 -19.97
C MET A 60 16.87 19.24 -20.10
N GLN A 61 16.19 19.05 -21.23
CA GLN A 61 15.45 17.82 -21.54
C GLN A 61 15.93 17.21 -22.85
N GLY A 62 16.03 15.88 -22.89
CA GLY A 62 16.28 15.09 -24.10
C GLY A 62 17.66 14.44 -24.13
N ILE A 63 18.57 14.84 -23.24
CA ILE A 63 19.85 14.19 -22.99
C ILE A 63 20.06 14.17 -21.46
N SER A 64 20.55 13.05 -20.93
CA SER A 64 20.87 12.90 -19.51
C SER A 64 22.38 12.95 -19.30
N SER A 65 22.80 13.69 -18.28
CA SER A 65 24.17 13.75 -17.77
C SER A 65 24.52 12.56 -16.89
N SER A 66 23.54 11.85 -16.33
CA SER A 66 23.77 10.65 -15.53
C SER A 66 22.62 9.64 -15.64
N PHE A 67 22.91 8.38 -15.27
CA PHE A 67 21.92 7.33 -15.08
C PHE A 67 22.04 6.75 -13.67
N ARG A 68 20.92 6.62 -12.96
CA ARG A 68 20.88 6.04 -11.61
C ARG A 68 20.23 4.66 -11.66
N ILE A 69 21.01 3.62 -11.37
CA ILE A 69 20.62 2.21 -11.52
C ILE A 69 21.11 1.43 -10.30
N ALA A 70 20.23 0.67 -9.65
CA ALA A 70 20.56 -0.17 -8.49
C ALA A 70 21.34 0.60 -7.40
N GLY A 71 20.95 1.84 -7.12
CA GLY A 71 21.61 2.71 -6.14
C GLY A 71 22.96 3.28 -6.56
N LYS A 72 23.43 3.02 -7.79
CA LYS A 72 24.67 3.57 -8.36
C LYS A 72 24.37 4.64 -9.40
N THR A 73 25.12 5.74 -9.36
CA THR A 73 25.09 6.77 -10.39
C THR A 73 26.22 6.54 -11.38
N TYR A 74 25.87 6.52 -12.66
CA TYR A 74 26.80 6.47 -13.77
C TYR A 74 26.79 7.84 -14.44
N GLU A 75 27.89 8.58 -14.35
CA GLU A 75 28.04 9.93 -14.90
C GLU A 75 28.55 9.89 -16.34
N ASN A 76 27.99 10.74 -17.20
CA ASN A 76 28.50 10.99 -18.54
C ASN A 76 29.56 12.09 -18.47
N GLU A 77 30.76 11.74 -18.01
CA GLU A 77 31.88 12.68 -17.83
C GLU A 77 32.18 13.49 -19.09
N HIS A 78 32.06 12.88 -20.27
CA HIS A 78 32.28 13.57 -21.54
C HIS A 78 31.30 14.73 -21.73
N LEU A 79 30.00 14.48 -21.53
CA LEU A 79 28.97 15.52 -21.64
C LEU A 79 29.10 16.57 -20.54
N ARG A 80 29.37 16.15 -19.30
CA ARG A 80 29.57 17.08 -18.17
C ARG A 80 30.72 18.05 -18.43
N ASN A 81 31.86 17.52 -18.89
CA ASN A 81 33.04 18.31 -19.23
C ASN A 81 32.79 19.23 -20.43
N GLN A 82 32.16 18.70 -21.48
CA GLN A 82 31.88 19.47 -22.70
C GLN A 82 30.94 20.64 -22.45
N LEU A 83 29.93 20.46 -21.59
CA LEU A 83 28.96 21.50 -21.24
C LEU A 83 29.36 22.31 -20.00
N ARG A 84 30.46 21.95 -19.35
CA ARG A 84 30.94 22.55 -18.09
C ARG A 84 29.88 22.54 -16.98
N LEU A 85 29.15 21.44 -16.84
CA LEU A 85 27.98 21.36 -15.94
C LEU A 85 28.34 21.61 -14.47
N ASP A 86 29.56 21.27 -14.08
CA ASP A 86 30.06 21.44 -12.71
C ASP A 86 30.17 22.92 -12.31
N ASP A 87 30.27 23.84 -13.29
CA ASP A 87 30.36 25.29 -13.04
C ASP A 87 29.02 25.90 -12.60
N TYR A 88 27.90 25.21 -12.79
CA TYR A 88 26.55 25.78 -12.58
C TYR A 88 25.88 25.30 -11.29
N GLY A 89 26.34 24.22 -10.67
CA GLY A 89 25.79 23.68 -9.42
C GLY A 89 24.27 23.54 -9.41
N GLU A 90 23.61 24.15 -8.44
CA GLU A 90 22.15 24.13 -8.26
C GLU A 90 21.37 24.87 -9.36
N ARG A 91 22.04 25.75 -10.12
CA ARG A 91 21.42 26.52 -11.21
C ARG A 91 21.30 25.74 -12.52
N PHE A 92 21.61 24.44 -12.49
CA PHE A 92 21.39 23.53 -13.61
C PHE A 92 20.66 22.24 -13.18
N SER A 93 19.80 21.75 -14.05
CA SER A 93 19.12 20.46 -13.89
C SER A 93 18.90 19.77 -15.24
N ASP A 94 18.93 18.44 -15.23
CA ASP A 94 18.54 17.62 -16.38
C ASP A 94 17.50 16.56 -16.01
N GLY A 95 16.99 16.63 -14.77
CA GLY A 95 15.98 15.73 -14.23
C GLY A 95 16.53 14.37 -13.77
N SER A 96 17.82 14.09 -13.94
CA SER A 96 18.42 12.79 -13.64
C SER A 96 18.36 12.42 -12.15
N ALA A 97 18.36 13.40 -11.25
CA ALA A 97 18.27 13.18 -9.81
C ALA A 97 16.82 12.89 -9.35
N LEU A 98 15.83 13.52 -9.99
CA LEU A 98 14.42 13.36 -9.63
C LEU A 98 13.72 12.18 -10.32
N LEU A 99 14.13 11.85 -11.55
CA LEU A 99 13.37 10.98 -12.46
C LEU A 99 13.02 9.63 -11.85
N ALA A 100 13.99 8.91 -11.30
CA ALA A 100 13.76 7.56 -10.75
C ALA A 100 12.79 7.59 -9.57
N THR A 101 12.92 8.58 -8.68
CA THR A 101 12.05 8.76 -7.50
C THR A 101 10.62 9.08 -7.92
N LEU A 102 10.45 10.03 -8.85
CA LEU A 102 9.14 10.40 -9.37
C LEU A 102 8.47 9.25 -10.11
N GLU A 103 9.20 8.52 -10.95
CA GLU A 103 8.66 7.37 -11.68
C GLU A 103 8.20 6.25 -10.74
N ARG A 104 9.01 5.90 -9.72
CA ARG A 104 8.61 4.88 -8.73
C ARG A 104 7.27 5.25 -8.09
N TYR A 105 7.15 6.51 -7.68
CA TYR A 105 5.94 7.01 -7.05
C TYR A 105 4.73 6.99 -8.00
N ILE A 106 4.85 7.59 -9.19
CA ILE A 106 3.75 7.66 -10.17
C ILE A 106 3.30 6.26 -10.60
N VAL A 107 4.26 5.37 -10.91
CA VAL A 107 3.94 4.01 -11.37
C VAL A 107 3.32 3.17 -10.25
N GLN A 108 3.79 3.31 -9.01
CA GLN A 108 3.17 2.64 -7.86
C GLN A 108 1.72 3.10 -7.67
N GLN A 109 1.48 4.41 -7.71
CA GLN A 109 0.12 4.97 -7.60
C GLN A 109 -0.77 4.51 -8.75
N ALA A 110 -0.24 4.49 -9.98
CA ALA A 110 -1.01 4.06 -11.15
C ALA A 110 -1.34 2.57 -11.08
N ALA A 111 -0.42 1.75 -10.59
CA ALA A 111 -0.63 0.30 -10.44
C ALA A 111 -1.74 -0.03 -9.44
N GLU A 112 -1.97 0.83 -8.45
CA GLU A 112 -3.05 0.71 -7.46
C GLU A 112 -4.41 1.17 -7.99
N GLN A 113 -4.44 2.09 -8.97
CA GLN A 113 -5.67 2.68 -9.51
C GLN A 113 -6.19 1.99 -10.78
N LEU A 114 -5.33 1.31 -11.54
CA LEU A 114 -5.73 0.61 -12.76
C LEU A 114 -6.66 -0.59 -12.43
N PRO A 115 -7.71 -0.84 -13.24
CA PRO A 115 -8.74 -1.84 -12.93
C PRO A 115 -8.30 -3.29 -13.18
N PHE A 116 -7.02 -3.54 -13.41
CA PHE A 116 -6.47 -4.85 -13.73
C PHE A 116 -5.20 -5.17 -12.94
N SER A 117 -4.95 -6.46 -12.72
CA SER A 117 -3.72 -6.94 -12.08
C SER A 117 -2.57 -7.05 -13.07
N PHE A 118 -1.39 -6.58 -12.67
CA PHE A 118 -0.15 -6.67 -13.43
C PHE A 118 0.44 -8.10 -13.46
N LYS A 119 0.02 -9.01 -12.56
CA LYS A 119 0.64 -10.33 -12.31
C LYS A 119 0.81 -11.22 -13.54
N ARG A 120 -0.04 -11.07 -14.56
CA ARG A 120 -0.01 -11.88 -15.80
C ARG A 120 0.34 -11.08 -17.05
N LYS A 121 0.46 -9.76 -16.91
CA LYS A 121 0.68 -8.82 -18.01
C LYS A 121 2.13 -8.92 -18.50
N SER A 122 2.31 -8.88 -19.81
CA SER A 122 3.61 -8.70 -20.45
C SER A 122 3.91 -7.22 -20.60
N ILE A 123 5.12 -6.81 -20.20
CA ILE A 123 5.52 -5.40 -20.17
C ILE A 123 6.72 -5.18 -21.08
N LEU A 124 6.59 -4.22 -21.98
CA LEU A 124 7.67 -3.75 -22.85
C LEU A 124 8.15 -2.38 -22.38
N PHE A 125 9.42 -2.30 -22.01
CA PHE A 125 10.12 -1.04 -21.80
C PHE A 125 10.90 -0.69 -23.05
N PHE A 126 10.75 0.53 -23.58
CA PHE A 126 11.61 1.00 -24.67
C PHE A 126 13.08 1.12 -24.24
N SER A 127 13.32 1.52 -22.99
CA SER A 127 14.63 1.49 -22.33
C SER A 127 14.42 1.27 -20.85
N GLY A 128 14.97 0.18 -20.31
CA GLY A 128 15.01 -0.09 -18.88
C GLY A 128 16.01 0.79 -18.14
N LEU A 129 17.11 1.20 -18.80
CA LEU A 129 18.11 2.08 -18.20
C LEU A 129 17.53 3.48 -17.94
N ASN A 130 16.80 4.04 -18.90
CA ASN A 130 16.20 5.36 -18.78
C ASN A 130 14.90 5.37 -17.96
N ARG A 131 14.26 4.21 -17.78
CA ARG A 131 13.01 4.04 -17.02
C ARG A 131 13.21 3.09 -15.84
N TYR A 132 14.38 3.18 -15.20
CA TYR A 132 14.77 2.23 -14.17
C TYR A 132 13.80 2.24 -12.98
N GLY A 133 13.34 3.42 -12.54
CA GLY A 133 12.37 3.54 -11.45
C GLY A 133 11.05 2.81 -11.76
N SER A 134 10.52 2.99 -12.97
CA SER A 134 9.35 2.27 -13.46
C SER A 134 9.60 0.75 -13.56
N ALA A 135 10.77 0.35 -14.05
CA ALA A 135 11.18 -1.05 -14.20
C ALA A 135 11.27 -1.77 -12.85
N GLU A 136 11.87 -1.13 -11.86
CA GLU A 136 12.04 -1.65 -10.50
C GLU A 136 10.68 -1.92 -9.85
N VAL A 137 9.75 -0.96 -9.92
CA VAL A 137 8.39 -1.14 -9.38
C VAL A 137 7.66 -2.29 -10.08
N LEU A 138 7.59 -2.26 -11.41
CA LEU A 138 6.80 -3.23 -12.17
C LEU A 138 7.38 -4.64 -12.17
N SER A 139 8.69 -4.79 -11.96
CA SER A 139 9.34 -6.08 -11.79
C SER A 139 8.83 -6.86 -10.57
N LYS A 140 8.36 -6.15 -9.54
CA LYS A 140 7.75 -6.76 -8.34
C LYS A 140 6.39 -7.39 -8.65
N TYR A 141 5.71 -6.90 -9.69
CA TYR A 141 4.38 -7.38 -10.07
C TYR A 141 4.42 -8.53 -11.08
N THR A 142 5.33 -8.51 -12.06
CA THR A 142 5.40 -9.54 -13.12
C THR A 142 6.84 -9.82 -13.57
N LYS A 143 7.09 -11.09 -13.91
CA LYS A 143 8.36 -11.54 -14.51
C LYS A 143 8.37 -11.48 -16.03
N LYS A 144 7.23 -11.17 -16.68
CA LYS A 144 7.11 -11.11 -18.15
C LYS A 144 7.55 -9.74 -18.66
N LEU A 145 8.84 -9.45 -18.54
CA LEU A 145 9.43 -8.16 -18.89
C LEU A 145 10.23 -8.28 -20.18
N VAL A 146 10.22 -7.23 -20.99
CA VAL A 146 11.13 -7.05 -22.12
C VAL A 146 11.69 -5.63 -22.07
N PHE A 147 12.99 -5.52 -21.88
CA PHE A 147 13.72 -4.26 -21.93
C PHE A 147 14.36 -4.07 -23.31
N GLY A 148 14.05 -2.92 -23.88
CA GLY A 148 14.33 -2.57 -25.26
C GLY A 148 15.65 -1.85 -25.52
N ASP A 149 16.54 -1.76 -24.54
CA ASP A 149 17.79 -1.00 -24.65
C ASP A 149 18.66 -1.48 -25.84
N LEU A 150 18.81 -2.81 -25.97
CA LEU A 150 19.50 -3.43 -27.11
C LEU A 150 18.61 -3.59 -28.35
N LEU A 151 17.28 -3.62 -28.18
CA LEU A 151 16.30 -3.73 -29.26
C LEU A 151 16.16 -2.41 -30.04
N TYR A 152 15.74 -1.35 -29.37
CA TYR A 152 15.41 -0.07 -29.98
C TYR A 152 16.61 0.88 -29.96
N GLY A 153 17.39 0.89 -28.87
CA GLY A 153 18.57 1.73 -28.73
C GLY A 153 19.68 1.34 -29.72
N PHE A 154 20.30 0.18 -29.51
CA PHE A 154 21.41 -0.31 -30.34
C PHE A 154 20.97 -1.05 -31.61
N ARG A 155 19.69 -1.41 -31.75
CA ARG A 155 19.12 -2.11 -32.93
C ARG A 155 19.73 -3.49 -33.21
N LEU A 156 20.21 -4.15 -32.17
CA LEU A 156 20.82 -5.47 -32.26
C LEU A 156 19.78 -6.60 -32.29
N GLY A 157 18.51 -6.31 -32.01
CA GLY A 157 17.43 -7.30 -32.04
C GLY A 157 17.44 -8.29 -30.86
N ILE A 158 18.29 -8.04 -29.86
CA ILE A 158 18.42 -8.86 -28.65
C ILE A 158 17.56 -8.26 -27.53
N PRO A 159 16.52 -8.97 -27.04
CA PRO A 159 15.72 -8.52 -25.89
C PRO A 159 16.44 -8.86 -24.57
N ILE A 160 16.34 -7.98 -23.58
CA ILE A 160 16.67 -8.31 -22.19
C ILE A 160 15.36 -8.65 -21.49
N THR A 161 15.19 -9.89 -21.04
CA THR A 161 13.88 -10.41 -20.60
C THR A 161 13.72 -10.55 -19.08
N SER A 162 14.72 -10.11 -18.30
CA SER A 162 14.63 -10.12 -16.84
C SER A 162 15.24 -8.86 -16.24
N PHE A 163 14.67 -8.42 -15.11
CA PHE A 163 15.15 -7.25 -14.38
C PHE A 163 16.58 -7.44 -13.86
N GLN A 164 16.90 -8.62 -13.33
CA GLN A 164 18.27 -8.94 -12.88
C GLN A 164 19.30 -8.86 -14.03
N HIS A 165 18.93 -9.30 -15.24
CA HIS A 165 19.80 -9.20 -16.39
C HIS A 165 19.99 -7.74 -16.83
N LEU A 166 18.96 -6.89 -16.71
CA LEU A 166 19.12 -5.46 -16.95
C LEU A 166 20.14 -4.84 -15.97
N GLU A 167 20.02 -5.13 -14.67
CA GLU A 167 20.94 -4.63 -13.65
C GLU A 167 22.38 -5.11 -13.87
N ASN A 168 22.56 -6.41 -14.12
CA ASN A 168 23.90 -7.00 -14.31
C ASN A 168 24.60 -6.46 -15.57
N SER A 169 23.82 -6.13 -16.61
CA SER A 169 24.33 -5.57 -17.86
C SER A 169 24.44 -4.04 -17.85
N ALA A 170 23.89 -3.37 -16.83
CA ALA A 170 23.81 -1.91 -16.79
C ALA A 170 25.18 -1.21 -16.89
N PRO A 171 26.26 -1.63 -16.20
CA PRO A 171 27.55 -0.95 -16.30
C PRO A 171 28.08 -0.88 -17.74
N GLN A 172 27.96 -1.97 -18.48
CA GLN A 172 28.44 -2.08 -19.86
C GLN A 172 27.51 -1.33 -20.82
N LEU A 173 26.20 -1.47 -20.64
CA LEU A 173 25.21 -0.79 -21.50
C LEU A 173 25.27 0.72 -21.32
N VAL A 174 25.35 1.22 -20.09
CA VAL A 174 25.45 2.66 -19.81
C VAL A 174 26.74 3.22 -20.42
N LYS A 175 27.88 2.55 -20.22
CA LYS A 175 29.15 2.95 -20.85
C LYS A 175 29.02 3.02 -22.38
N ALA A 176 28.40 2.01 -22.99
CA ALA A 176 28.18 1.98 -24.43
C ALA A 176 27.22 3.09 -24.91
N VAL A 177 26.15 3.39 -24.16
CA VAL A 177 25.20 4.48 -24.46
C VAL A 177 25.89 5.84 -24.39
N MET A 178 26.71 6.08 -23.36
CA MET A 178 27.43 7.35 -23.18
C MET A 178 28.50 7.61 -24.24
N GLN A 179 29.12 6.55 -24.77
CA GLN A 179 30.17 6.66 -25.79
C GLN A 179 29.63 6.69 -27.23
N ALA A 180 28.38 6.29 -27.43
CA ALA A 180 27.80 6.19 -28.76
C ALA A 180 27.18 7.52 -29.21
N PRO A 181 27.15 7.80 -30.54
CA PRO A 181 26.62 9.06 -31.05
C PRO A 181 25.14 9.25 -30.65
N ALA A 182 24.78 10.44 -30.18
CA ALA A 182 23.39 10.77 -29.79
C ALA A 182 22.34 10.39 -30.86
N SER A 183 22.72 10.45 -32.14
CA SER A 183 21.89 10.05 -33.30
C SER A 183 21.47 8.56 -33.35
N TRP A 184 22.04 7.70 -32.51
CA TRP A 184 21.68 6.27 -32.44
C TRP A 184 20.42 6.06 -31.61
N PHE A 185 20.43 6.55 -30.37
CA PHE A 185 19.35 6.41 -29.39
C PHE A 185 18.29 7.48 -29.54
N TRP A 186 18.64 8.64 -30.10
CA TRP A 186 17.69 9.73 -30.32
C TRP A 186 17.30 9.85 -31.79
N PRO A 187 16.05 9.48 -32.15
CA PRO A 187 15.56 9.53 -33.53
C PRO A 187 15.63 10.91 -34.17
N ALA A 188 15.51 11.95 -33.35
CA ALA A 188 15.43 13.34 -33.75
C ALA A 188 16.78 13.99 -34.10
N ALA A 189 17.90 13.39 -33.70
CA ALA A 189 19.24 13.88 -34.05
C ALA A 189 19.64 13.57 -35.51
N ARG A 190 18.75 12.95 -36.31
CA ARG A 190 18.97 12.65 -37.73
C ARG A 190 18.18 13.60 -38.62
N ARG A 191 18.80 14.06 -39.71
CA ARG A 191 18.22 14.94 -40.77
C ARG A 191 16.93 14.42 -41.42
N SER A 192 16.50 13.18 -41.19
CA SER A 192 15.26 12.64 -41.77
C SER A 192 14.32 12.03 -40.74
N LYS A 193 13.03 12.36 -40.87
CA LYS A 193 11.86 11.72 -40.23
C LYS A 193 11.67 10.28 -40.72
N ARG A 194 12.74 9.49 -40.86
CA ARG A 194 12.65 8.14 -41.42
C ARG A 194 12.01 7.21 -40.39
N MET A 195 10.74 6.89 -40.64
CA MET A 195 9.97 5.91 -39.90
C MET A 195 10.63 4.53 -40.02
N MET A 196 10.65 3.76 -38.94
CA MET A 196 11.32 2.46 -38.89
C MET A 196 10.45 1.43 -38.17
N PRO A 197 9.48 0.81 -38.86
CA PRO A 197 8.58 -0.18 -38.27
C PRO A 197 9.30 -1.54 -38.06
N ARG A 198 10.30 -1.57 -37.19
CA ARG A 198 11.04 -2.77 -36.77
C ARG A 198 10.57 -3.23 -35.40
N PHE A 199 10.76 -4.53 -35.14
CA PHE A 199 10.47 -5.16 -33.86
C PHE A 199 8.98 -5.14 -33.44
N GLN A 200 8.09 -5.11 -34.43
CA GLN A 200 6.62 -5.06 -34.26
C GLN A 200 6.07 -6.21 -33.40
N MET A 201 6.71 -7.38 -33.42
CA MET A 201 6.30 -8.51 -32.60
C MET A 201 6.32 -8.23 -31.10
N TYR A 202 7.19 -7.33 -30.59
CA TYR A 202 7.20 -7.00 -29.16
C TYR A 202 6.03 -6.09 -28.79
N PHE A 203 5.63 -5.16 -29.66
CA PHE A 203 4.40 -4.38 -29.48
C PHE A 203 3.17 -5.30 -29.43
N LYS A 204 3.10 -6.26 -30.35
CA LYS A 204 1.98 -7.23 -30.40
C LYS A 204 1.92 -8.08 -29.12
N ARG A 205 3.07 -8.55 -28.62
CA ARG A 205 3.18 -9.41 -27.44
C ARG A 205 2.98 -8.69 -26.10
N ALA A 206 3.19 -7.38 -26.03
CA ALA A 206 3.09 -6.61 -24.80
C ALA A 206 1.64 -6.24 -24.49
N ASP A 207 1.20 -6.42 -23.25
CA ASP A 207 -0.05 -5.87 -22.76
C ASP A 207 0.13 -4.42 -22.29
N ILE A 208 1.33 -4.09 -21.82
CA ILE A 208 1.70 -2.79 -21.27
C ILE A 208 2.99 -2.31 -21.92
N ILE A 209 3.05 -1.04 -22.32
CA ILE A 209 4.22 -0.45 -23.00
C ILE A 209 4.65 0.82 -22.28
N ILE A 210 5.95 0.97 -22.05
CA ILE A 210 6.52 2.04 -21.24
C ILE A 210 7.64 2.74 -22.01
N GLY A 211 7.47 4.04 -22.26
CA GLY A 211 8.51 4.90 -22.83
C GLY A 211 7.96 6.20 -23.42
N GLY A 212 8.86 7.02 -23.97
CA GLY A 212 8.51 8.35 -24.46
C GLY A 212 7.78 8.36 -25.81
N LEU A 213 6.96 9.39 -26.04
CA LEU A 213 6.21 9.66 -27.28
C LEU A 213 7.04 9.51 -28.57
N SER A 214 8.31 9.92 -28.53
CA SER A 214 9.22 9.84 -29.68
C SER A 214 9.43 8.42 -30.19
N TYR A 215 9.37 7.41 -29.32
CA TYR A 215 9.49 6.00 -29.71
C TYR A 215 8.25 5.52 -30.46
N PHE A 216 7.04 5.89 -30.02
CA PHE A 216 5.80 5.55 -30.71
C PHE A 216 5.75 6.18 -32.11
N LYS A 217 6.13 7.45 -32.24
CA LYS A 217 6.23 8.13 -33.54
C LYS A 217 7.29 7.49 -34.46
N ARG A 218 8.44 7.05 -33.92
CA ARG A 218 9.53 6.46 -34.72
C ARG A 218 9.21 5.04 -35.21
N TYR A 219 8.79 4.17 -34.29
CA TYR A 219 8.59 2.75 -34.56
C TYR A 219 7.20 2.43 -35.08
N LYS A 220 6.26 3.37 -35.01
CA LYS A 220 4.92 3.33 -35.62
C LYS A 220 4.28 1.94 -35.51
N PRO A 221 3.85 1.52 -34.31
CA PRO A 221 3.12 0.26 -34.18
C PRO A 221 1.85 0.29 -35.02
N ASP A 222 1.50 -0.84 -35.63
CA ASP A 222 0.33 -0.94 -36.51
C ASP A 222 -0.99 -0.74 -35.74
N SER A 223 -1.05 -1.26 -34.51
CA SER A 223 -2.17 -1.11 -33.57
C SER A 223 -1.68 -1.42 -32.16
N LEU A 224 -2.24 -0.71 -31.18
CA LEU A 224 -2.09 -0.97 -29.75
C LEU A 224 -3.44 -1.26 -29.08
N THR A 225 -4.38 -1.80 -29.85
CA THR A 225 -5.73 -2.19 -29.41
C THR A 225 -5.72 -2.91 -28.06
N GLY A 226 -6.45 -2.37 -27.07
CA GLY A 226 -6.62 -3.02 -25.76
C GLY A 226 -5.39 -2.98 -24.84
N LYS A 227 -4.38 -2.18 -25.17
CA LYS A 227 -3.12 -2.10 -24.41
C LYS A 227 -3.11 -0.90 -23.48
N THR A 228 -2.23 -0.95 -22.48
CA THR A 228 -1.94 0.18 -21.60
C THR A 228 -0.59 0.80 -21.94
N VAL A 229 -0.51 2.12 -22.02
CA VAL A 229 0.72 2.86 -22.32
C VAL A 229 1.09 3.78 -21.17
N PHE A 230 2.32 3.68 -20.67
CA PHE A 230 2.91 4.66 -19.76
C PHE A 230 3.87 5.55 -20.54
N THR A 231 3.62 6.86 -20.56
CA THR A 231 4.36 7.81 -21.40
C THR A 231 4.41 9.20 -20.77
N ASN A 232 5.33 10.04 -21.20
CA ASN A 232 5.36 11.45 -20.81
C ASN A 232 4.48 12.26 -21.76
N LEU A 233 3.34 12.74 -21.28
CA LEU A 233 2.51 13.71 -22.00
C LEU A 233 3.10 15.12 -21.86
N ARG A 234 2.93 15.94 -22.89
CA ARG A 234 3.29 17.37 -22.90
C ARG A 234 2.05 18.24 -22.79
N ASP A 235 0.98 17.82 -23.44
CA ASP A 235 -0.36 18.39 -23.39
C ASP A 235 -1.39 17.33 -23.83
N ASP A 236 -2.67 17.65 -23.69
CA ASP A 236 -3.76 16.70 -23.94
C ASP A 236 -3.89 16.33 -25.44
N ARG A 237 -3.25 17.04 -26.38
CA ARG A 237 -3.22 16.69 -27.82
C ARG A 237 -2.38 15.44 -28.06
N ASP A 238 -1.38 15.16 -27.21
CA ASP A 238 -0.58 13.94 -27.31
C ASP A 238 -1.43 12.66 -27.15
N LEU A 239 -2.64 12.76 -26.57
CA LEU A 239 -3.58 11.64 -26.47
C LEU A 239 -4.17 11.23 -27.82
N GLU A 240 -4.21 12.11 -28.83
CA GLU A 240 -4.74 11.83 -30.17
C GLU A 240 -3.98 10.68 -30.84
N LEU A 241 -2.64 10.68 -30.71
CA LEU A 241 -1.80 9.59 -31.20
C LEU A 241 -2.23 8.23 -30.62
N PHE A 242 -2.61 8.19 -29.34
CA PHE A 242 -2.99 6.94 -28.68
C PHE A 242 -4.44 6.54 -28.97
N ARG A 243 -5.32 7.51 -29.24
CA ARG A 243 -6.65 7.24 -29.80
C ARG A 243 -6.56 6.62 -31.18
N GLU A 244 -5.70 7.17 -32.07
CA GLU A 244 -5.44 6.61 -33.40
C GLU A 244 -4.88 5.18 -33.34
N LEU A 245 -4.08 4.87 -32.32
CA LEU A 245 -3.52 3.54 -32.07
C LEU A 245 -4.48 2.60 -31.31
N ASP A 246 -5.70 3.04 -30.98
CA ASP A 246 -6.74 2.27 -30.28
C ASP A 246 -6.30 1.77 -28.88
N VAL A 247 -5.45 2.55 -28.20
CA VAL A 247 -4.98 2.26 -26.83
C VAL A 247 -6.15 2.29 -25.85
N GLU A 248 -6.17 1.39 -24.87
CA GLU A 248 -7.22 1.35 -23.84
C GLU A 248 -6.96 2.35 -22.72
N TYR A 249 -5.76 2.29 -22.13
CA TYR A 249 -5.36 3.17 -21.04
C TYR A 249 -4.05 3.90 -21.37
N VAL A 250 -4.00 5.21 -21.10
CA VAL A 250 -2.75 6.00 -21.10
C VAL A 250 -2.50 6.51 -19.69
N VAL A 251 -1.31 6.22 -19.15
CA VAL A 251 -0.83 6.72 -17.87
C VAL A 251 0.26 7.75 -18.13
N SER A 252 0.07 8.97 -17.63
CA SER A 252 1.09 10.01 -17.72
C SER A 252 2.19 9.79 -16.68
N LEU A 253 3.44 9.75 -17.16
CA LEU A 253 4.66 9.81 -16.34
C LEU A 253 5.11 11.25 -16.05
N SER A 254 4.44 12.23 -16.65
CA SER A 254 4.64 13.65 -16.35
C SER A 254 3.50 14.11 -15.43
N PRO A 255 3.78 14.58 -14.21
CA PRO A 255 2.73 15.06 -13.31
C PRO A 255 2.12 16.37 -13.84
N LYS A 256 0.82 16.54 -13.62
CA LYS A 256 0.09 17.77 -13.95
C LYS A 256 0.03 18.67 -12.71
N ILE A 257 0.65 19.84 -12.80
CA ILE A 257 0.72 20.84 -11.71
C ILE A 257 0.12 22.13 -12.24
N SER A 258 -0.83 22.71 -11.51
CA SER A 258 -1.60 23.88 -11.97
C SER A 258 -2.22 23.67 -13.36
N GLY A 259 -2.63 22.43 -13.68
CA GLY A 259 -3.19 22.06 -14.98
C GLY A 259 -2.16 21.83 -16.10
N ILE A 260 -0.86 21.93 -15.84
CA ILE A 260 0.22 21.85 -16.83
C ILE A 260 1.06 20.59 -16.60
N TYR A 261 1.26 19.78 -17.64
CA TYR A 261 2.24 18.67 -17.56
C TYR A 261 3.64 19.25 -17.43
N THR A 262 4.23 19.07 -16.26
CA THR A 262 5.51 19.71 -15.94
C THR A 262 6.66 18.75 -16.23
N PRO A 263 7.64 19.13 -17.06
CA PRO A 263 8.81 18.30 -17.32
C PRO A 263 9.63 18.05 -16.05
N VAL A 264 10.13 16.82 -15.89
CA VAL A 264 10.95 16.42 -14.73
C VAL A 264 12.15 17.34 -14.48
N PRO A 265 12.90 17.80 -15.51
CA PRO A 265 14.00 18.74 -15.29
C PRO A 265 13.54 20.07 -14.67
N VAL A 266 12.38 20.59 -15.08
CA VAL A 266 11.82 21.82 -14.49
C VAL A 266 11.48 21.62 -13.02
N LEU A 267 10.89 20.47 -12.67
CA LEU A 267 10.60 20.13 -11.28
C LEU A 267 11.88 19.98 -10.45
N GLU A 268 12.90 19.34 -11.01
CA GLU A 268 14.19 19.21 -10.33
C GLU A 268 14.83 20.58 -10.07
N ALA A 269 14.88 21.48 -11.07
CA ALA A 269 15.39 22.84 -10.89
C ALA A 269 14.56 23.62 -9.87
N ALA A 270 13.23 23.54 -9.94
CA ALA A 270 12.36 24.21 -8.98
C ALA A 270 12.60 23.73 -7.55
N PHE A 271 12.73 22.42 -7.36
CA PHE A 271 13.00 21.82 -6.05
C PHE A 271 14.39 22.20 -5.54
N LYS A 272 15.43 22.19 -6.39
CA LYS A 272 16.77 22.67 -6.04
C LYS A 272 16.76 24.15 -5.61
N LEU A 273 16.03 25.01 -6.32
CA LEU A 273 15.91 26.42 -5.95
C LEU A 273 15.16 26.63 -4.63
N CYS A 274 14.18 25.77 -4.31
CA CYS A 274 13.43 25.82 -3.06
C CYS A 274 14.19 25.22 -1.87
N GLY A 275 15.12 24.28 -2.10
CA GLY A 275 15.80 23.49 -1.07
C GLY A 275 17.31 23.67 -1.12
N LYS A 276 17.90 24.30 -0.09
CA LYS A 276 19.35 24.40 0.07
C LYS A 276 19.92 23.07 0.58
N HIS A 277 20.19 22.10 -0.30
CA HIS A 277 20.76 20.81 0.11
C HIS A 277 21.91 20.37 -0.80
N SER A 278 23.04 20.04 -0.17
CA SER A 278 24.32 19.74 -0.83
C SER A 278 24.71 18.25 -0.86
N GLU A 279 23.82 17.30 -0.54
CA GLU A 279 24.15 15.86 -0.60
C GLU A 279 23.04 14.96 -1.17
N ASN A 280 23.42 14.01 -2.04
CA ASN A 280 22.52 13.20 -2.89
C ASN A 280 21.52 12.28 -2.16
N HIS A 281 21.72 11.96 -0.87
CA HIS A 281 20.77 11.14 -0.11
C HIS A 281 19.65 11.97 0.54
N GLU A 282 19.93 13.20 0.97
CA GLU A 282 18.90 14.15 1.43
C GLU A 282 17.96 14.56 0.29
N ILE A 283 18.49 14.60 -0.95
CA ILE A 283 17.77 15.05 -2.13
C ILE A 283 16.62 14.10 -2.53
N GLU A 284 16.79 12.77 -2.47
CA GLU A 284 15.72 11.84 -2.82
C GLU A 284 14.55 11.90 -1.81
N ASP A 285 14.86 11.94 -0.51
CA ASP A 285 13.86 12.06 0.55
C ASP A 285 13.15 13.42 0.50
N TYR A 286 13.90 14.50 0.22
CA TYR A 286 13.35 15.83 -0.03
C TYR A 286 12.38 15.85 -1.21
N PHE A 287 12.78 15.26 -2.35
CA PHE A 287 11.93 15.15 -3.53
C PHE A 287 10.67 14.32 -3.25
N LEU A 288 10.78 13.21 -2.55
CA LEU A 288 9.62 12.38 -2.19
C LEU A 288 8.65 13.14 -1.26
N ASN A 289 9.17 13.87 -0.27
CA ASN A 289 8.37 14.72 0.60
C ASN A 289 7.63 15.81 -0.18
N LEU A 290 8.28 16.45 -1.16
CA LEU A 290 7.64 17.47 -2.00
C LEU A 290 6.58 16.86 -2.92
N ILE A 291 6.87 15.72 -3.57
CA ILE A 291 5.90 14.97 -4.37
C ILE A 291 4.65 14.65 -3.55
N HIS A 292 4.83 14.26 -2.28
CA HIS A 292 3.73 13.95 -1.37
C HIS A 292 2.97 15.20 -0.91
N ARG A 293 3.66 16.28 -0.49
CA ARG A 293 3.04 17.57 -0.10
C ARG A 293 2.22 18.18 -1.23
N MET A 294 2.63 17.95 -2.47
CA MET A 294 1.91 18.40 -3.67
C MET A 294 0.76 17.47 -4.06
N GLU A 295 0.59 16.34 -3.36
CA GLU A 295 -0.38 15.29 -3.67
C GLU A 295 -0.33 14.89 -5.16
N LEU A 296 0.86 14.78 -5.73
CA LEU A 296 0.98 14.41 -7.14
C LEU A 296 0.32 13.05 -7.35
N LYS A 297 -0.47 12.94 -8.41
CA LYS A 297 -1.15 11.72 -8.81
C LYS A 297 -0.86 11.44 -10.28
N PRO A 298 -0.85 10.17 -10.69
CA PRO A 298 -0.83 9.83 -12.10
C PRO A 298 -2.13 10.31 -12.76
N ASP A 299 -2.04 10.96 -13.91
CA ASP A 299 -3.19 11.09 -14.79
C ASP A 299 -3.38 9.78 -15.56
N ILE A 300 -4.54 9.16 -15.38
CA ILE A 300 -4.92 7.91 -16.06
C ILE A 300 -6.10 8.20 -16.97
N PHE A 301 -5.88 8.05 -18.27
CA PHE A 301 -6.89 8.27 -19.31
C PHE A 301 -7.37 6.93 -19.82
N HIS A 302 -8.68 6.68 -19.72
CA HIS A 302 -9.34 5.60 -20.45
C HIS A 302 -9.78 6.15 -21.81
N LEU A 303 -9.12 5.71 -22.90
CA LEU A 303 -9.32 6.26 -24.24
C LEU A 303 -10.34 5.49 -25.07
N ARG A 304 -10.66 4.24 -24.70
CA ARG A 304 -11.77 3.49 -25.30
C ARG A 304 -13.06 3.78 -24.53
N PRO A 305 -14.12 4.30 -25.17
CA PRO A 305 -15.43 4.27 -24.55
C PRO A 305 -15.84 2.82 -24.28
N HIS A 306 -16.63 2.60 -23.24
CA HIS A 306 -17.18 1.30 -22.88
C HIS A 306 -18.19 0.87 -23.96
N GLU A 307 -17.71 0.32 -25.07
CA GLU A 307 -18.55 -0.56 -25.88
C GLU A 307 -18.74 -1.83 -25.06
N GLU A 308 -19.98 -2.07 -24.61
CA GLU A 308 -20.43 -3.41 -24.27
C GLU A 308 -20.16 -4.32 -25.48
N LYS A 309 -19.00 -4.96 -25.50
CA LYS A 309 -18.75 -6.06 -26.41
C LYS A 309 -19.36 -7.31 -25.81
N GLU A 310 -20.58 -7.57 -26.28
CA GLU A 310 -21.12 -8.91 -26.41
C GLU A 310 -20.08 -9.85 -27.05
N GLU A 311 -19.84 -10.93 -26.32
CA GLU A 311 -19.45 -12.27 -26.72
C GLU A 311 -18.07 -12.57 -27.35
N LEU A 312 -17.34 -13.43 -26.62
CA LEU A 312 -17.11 -14.82 -27.04
C LEU A 312 -17.39 -15.76 -25.86
N THR A 313 -18.69 -16.03 -25.74
CA THR A 313 -19.41 -17.24 -25.30
C THR A 313 -18.63 -18.42 -24.73
N ALA A 314 -19.03 -18.80 -23.50
CA ALA A 314 -19.56 -20.13 -23.11
C ALA A 314 -19.09 -20.58 -21.73
N LEU A 315 -19.59 -19.91 -20.68
CA LEU A 315 -20.08 -20.57 -19.48
C LEU A 315 -21.04 -19.58 -18.82
N GLN A 316 -22.33 -19.76 -19.11
CA GLN A 316 -23.43 -19.06 -18.47
C GLN A 316 -23.22 -19.12 -16.95
N LEU A 317 -22.86 -17.99 -16.35
CA LEU A 317 -23.02 -17.78 -14.92
C LEU A 317 -24.53 -17.57 -14.71
N PRO A 318 -25.21 -18.38 -13.89
CA PRO A 318 -26.65 -18.26 -13.72
C PRO A 318 -26.97 -16.92 -13.07
N ILE A 319 -27.84 -16.16 -13.75
CA ILE A 319 -28.62 -15.07 -13.16
C ILE A 319 -29.52 -15.73 -12.11
N LEU A 320 -29.44 -15.28 -10.85
CA LEU A 320 -30.40 -15.70 -9.83
C LEU A 320 -31.81 -15.29 -10.32
N PRO A 321 -32.78 -16.21 -10.40
CA PRO A 321 -34.12 -15.87 -10.87
C PRO A 321 -34.75 -14.81 -9.97
N GLU A 322 -35.60 -13.94 -10.52
CA GLU A 322 -36.32 -12.88 -9.80
C GLU A 322 -37.14 -13.42 -8.60
N ASN A 323 -37.39 -14.73 -8.56
CA ASN A 323 -38.09 -15.44 -7.49
C ASN A 323 -37.16 -16.34 -6.65
N TYR A 324 -35.92 -15.89 -6.36
CA TYR A 324 -35.00 -16.61 -5.49
C TYR A 324 -35.31 -16.35 -4.01
N THR A 325 -35.78 -17.39 -3.32
CA THR A 325 -35.75 -17.48 -1.85
C THR A 325 -34.47 -18.23 -1.40
N PRO A 326 -33.68 -17.65 -0.47
CA PRO A 326 -32.54 -18.35 0.13
C PRO A 326 -32.97 -19.69 0.73
N ARG A 327 -32.07 -20.69 0.73
CA ARG A 327 -32.33 -21.94 1.44
C ARG A 327 -32.53 -21.65 2.94
N GLU A 328 -33.77 -21.83 3.40
CA GLU A 328 -34.13 -22.00 4.81
C GLU A 328 -33.63 -23.37 5.25
N GLU A 329 -32.53 -23.39 5.98
CA GLU A 329 -31.96 -24.45 6.84
C GLU A 329 -30.46 -24.12 6.90
N VAL A 330 -29.92 -23.50 7.97
CA VAL A 330 -29.51 -24.19 9.22
C VAL A 330 -29.69 -23.33 10.50
N VAL A 331 -30.22 -22.11 10.44
CA VAL A 331 -30.56 -21.34 11.65
C VAL A 331 -31.90 -20.63 11.44
N GLU A 332 -32.94 -21.04 12.18
CA GLU A 332 -34.12 -20.19 12.39
C GLU A 332 -33.65 -18.90 13.06
N VAL A 333 -33.52 -17.84 12.26
CA VAL A 333 -33.40 -16.49 12.80
C VAL A 333 -34.82 -16.14 13.21
N ALA A 334 -35.09 -16.23 14.51
CA ALA A 334 -36.40 -15.89 15.08
C ALA A 334 -36.84 -14.49 14.58
N GLU A 335 -38.16 -14.29 14.46
CA GLU A 335 -38.74 -12.98 14.20
C GLU A 335 -38.20 -11.93 15.18
N ASP A 336 -38.18 -10.65 14.78
CA ASP A 336 -37.66 -9.51 15.54
C ASP A 336 -38.03 -9.60 17.04
N PRO A 337 -37.09 -9.53 18.01
CA PRO A 337 -37.38 -9.80 19.41
C PRO A 337 -38.17 -8.66 20.08
N GLY A 338 -38.54 -7.62 19.31
CA GLY A 338 -39.17 -6.39 19.77
C GLY A 338 -38.17 -5.27 20.04
N ASP A 339 -38.68 -4.05 20.25
CA ASP A 339 -37.90 -2.81 20.40
C ASP A 339 -36.89 -2.81 21.57
N ASP A 340 -36.95 -3.79 22.48
CA ASP A 340 -36.10 -3.87 23.67
C ASP A 340 -34.76 -4.58 23.44
N VAL A 341 -34.60 -5.30 22.32
CA VAL A 341 -33.38 -6.08 22.03
C VAL A 341 -32.77 -5.64 20.70
N ALA A 342 -31.55 -5.08 20.76
CA ALA A 342 -30.86 -4.64 19.55
C ALA A 342 -30.27 -5.82 18.77
N ARG A 343 -30.39 -5.79 17.43
CA ARG A 343 -29.78 -6.81 16.56
C ARG A 343 -28.61 -6.28 15.76
N PHE A 344 -27.56 -7.09 15.65
CA PHE A 344 -26.42 -6.84 14.77
C PHE A 344 -26.10 -8.03 13.88
N ALA A 345 -25.38 -7.76 12.80
CA ALA A 345 -24.80 -8.77 11.94
C ALA A 345 -23.27 -8.77 12.08
N PHE A 346 -22.63 -9.92 11.92
CA PHE A 346 -21.18 -10.00 11.86
C PHE A 346 -20.73 -10.92 10.74
N VAL A 347 -19.85 -10.44 9.88
CA VAL A 347 -19.36 -11.20 8.73
C VAL A 347 -18.09 -11.96 9.08
N ILE A 348 -18.10 -13.27 8.83
CA ILE A 348 -16.95 -14.16 8.94
C ILE A 348 -16.62 -14.81 7.59
N HIS A 349 -15.40 -15.33 7.45
CA HIS A 349 -14.98 -16.09 6.28
C HIS A 349 -13.87 -17.08 6.69
N PRO A 350 -13.67 -18.18 5.94
CA PRO A 350 -12.60 -19.13 6.23
C PRO A 350 -11.21 -18.51 5.99
N LEU A 351 -10.35 -18.50 7.00
CA LEU A 351 -9.01 -17.93 6.87
C LEU A 351 -8.11 -18.75 5.92
N VAL A 352 -8.26 -20.07 5.94
CA VAL A 352 -7.42 -21.01 5.16
C VAL A 352 -8.27 -22.12 4.53
N PHE A 353 -7.77 -22.71 3.43
CA PHE A 353 -8.46 -23.82 2.75
C PHE A 353 -8.72 -25.03 3.66
N ALA A 354 -7.84 -25.28 4.64
CA ALA A 354 -7.99 -26.37 5.60
C ALA A 354 -9.31 -26.29 6.40
N GLN A 355 -9.84 -25.08 6.66
CA GLN A 355 -11.11 -24.90 7.37
C GLN A 355 -12.30 -25.35 6.52
N VAL A 356 -12.31 -24.99 5.23
CA VAL A 356 -13.39 -25.43 4.31
C VAL A 356 -13.27 -26.90 3.94
N ARG A 357 -12.05 -27.46 3.90
CA ARG A 357 -11.82 -28.89 3.63
C ARG A 357 -12.46 -29.83 4.68
N ARG A 358 -12.85 -29.30 5.85
CA ARG A 358 -13.61 -30.05 6.87
C ARG A 358 -15.03 -30.39 6.39
N LEU A 359 -15.60 -29.59 5.49
CA LEU A 359 -16.91 -29.86 4.89
C LEU A 359 -16.84 -31.09 3.99
N ARG A 360 -17.76 -32.04 4.17
CA ARG A 360 -17.77 -33.33 3.46
C ARG A 360 -17.74 -33.17 1.93
N SER A 361 -18.49 -32.20 1.41
CA SER A 361 -18.55 -31.88 -0.02
C SER A 361 -17.21 -31.35 -0.55
N VAL A 362 -16.60 -30.39 0.16
CA VAL A 362 -15.29 -29.81 -0.18
C VAL A 362 -14.19 -30.86 -0.09
N ARG A 363 -14.22 -31.72 0.93
CA ARG A 363 -13.30 -32.84 1.09
C ARG A 363 -13.39 -33.79 -0.10
N ALA A 364 -14.60 -34.18 -0.51
CA ALA A 364 -14.79 -35.03 -1.68
C ALA A 364 -14.23 -34.35 -2.95
N MET A 365 -14.57 -33.08 -3.21
CA MET A 365 -14.05 -32.33 -4.36
C MET A 365 -12.51 -32.23 -4.35
N SER A 366 -11.89 -32.09 -3.18
CA SER A 366 -10.42 -31.96 -3.06
C SER A 366 -9.63 -33.19 -3.48
N HIS A 367 -10.27 -34.36 -3.63
CA HIS A 367 -9.63 -35.54 -4.18
C HIS A 367 -9.49 -35.50 -5.72
N PHE A 368 -10.31 -34.69 -6.40
CA PHE A 368 -10.43 -34.69 -7.86
C PHE A 368 -10.14 -33.33 -8.49
N MET A 369 -10.14 -32.25 -7.71
CA MET A 369 -9.95 -30.88 -8.19
C MET A 369 -8.86 -30.14 -7.39
N PRO A 370 -8.05 -29.29 -8.03
CA PRO A 370 -7.11 -28.43 -7.32
C PRO A 370 -7.85 -27.48 -6.35
N GLU A 371 -7.27 -27.23 -5.17
CA GLU A 371 -7.85 -26.34 -4.14
C GLU A 371 -8.30 -24.99 -4.69
N ARG A 372 -7.51 -24.43 -5.60
CA ARG A 372 -7.78 -23.15 -6.25
C ARG A 372 -9.12 -23.14 -6.99
N LEU A 373 -9.41 -24.22 -7.71
CA LEU A 373 -10.65 -24.32 -8.49
C LEU A 373 -11.85 -24.43 -7.55
N ILE A 374 -11.69 -25.16 -6.45
CA ILE A 374 -12.70 -25.29 -5.41
C ILE A 374 -12.95 -23.92 -4.74
N GLU A 375 -11.90 -23.17 -4.41
CA GLU A 375 -12.03 -21.80 -3.89
C GLU A 375 -12.73 -20.86 -4.88
N ASP A 376 -12.45 -20.98 -6.18
CA ASP A 376 -13.10 -20.17 -7.21
C ASP A 376 -14.59 -20.48 -7.33
N THR A 377 -14.96 -21.77 -7.27
CA THR A 377 -16.36 -22.21 -7.26
C THR A 377 -17.08 -21.76 -5.99
N MET A 378 -16.47 -21.94 -4.82
CA MET A 378 -17.03 -21.47 -3.55
C MET A 378 -17.21 -19.96 -3.54
N ALA A 379 -16.26 -19.21 -4.09
CA ALA A 379 -16.34 -17.77 -4.17
C ALA A 379 -17.54 -17.29 -5.01
N GLN A 380 -18.13 -18.11 -5.89
CA GLN A 380 -19.37 -17.72 -6.59
C GLN A 380 -20.60 -17.77 -5.68
N LEU A 381 -20.59 -18.54 -4.60
CA LEU A 381 -21.72 -18.69 -3.69
C LEU A 381 -21.97 -17.39 -2.89
N SER A 382 -23.24 -17.09 -2.64
CA SER A 382 -23.64 -15.96 -1.80
C SER A 382 -23.26 -16.17 -0.33
N GLY A 383 -23.18 -15.08 0.43
CA GLY A 383 -23.06 -15.16 1.88
C GLY A 383 -24.33 -15.76 2.50
N PHE A 384 -24.19 -16.47 3.62
CA PHE A 384 -25.30 -17.14 4.29
C PHE A 384 -25.17 -17.06 5.82
N PRO A 385 -26.29 -17.00 6.56
CA PRO A 385 -26.25 -17.06 8.03
C PRO A 385 -25.75 -18.43 8.48
N CYS A 386 -24.87 -18.45 9.47
CA CYS A 386 -24.23 -19.67 9.96
C CYS A 386 -24.36 -19.89 11.47
N ALA A 387 -24.58 -18.83 12.25
CA ALA A 387 -24.80 -18.91 13.69
C ALA A 387 -25.58 -17.71 14.23
N MET A 388 -26.12 -17.86 15.44
CA MET A 388 -26.78 -16.80 16.18
C MET A 388 -26.16 -16.70 17.57
N MET A 389 -25.80 -15.49 17.97
CA MET A 389 -25.46 -15.10 19.33
C MET A 389 -26.72 -14.67 20.05
N LYS A 390 -27.08 -15.35 21.14
CA LYS A 390 -28.32 -15.15 21.89
C LYS A 390 -28.05 -14.79 23.35
N ASN A 391 -29.08 -14.28 24.03
CA ASN A 391 -29.09 -14.02 25.47
C ASN A 391 -27.99 -13.05 25.95
N VAL A 392 -27.54 -12.11 25.11
CA VAL A 392 -26.57 -11.11 25.56
C VAL A 392 -27.28 -10.08 26.41
N VAL A 393 -26.95 -10.05 27.70
CA VAL A 393 -27.38 -9.02 28.65
C VAL A 393 -26.13 -8.39 29.24
N SER A 394 -25.92 -7.11 28.97
CA SER A 394 -24.77 -6.37 29.51
C SER A 394 -24.99 -5.95 30.96
N LYS A 395 -23.92 -5.46 31.62
CA LYS A 395 -23.97 -4.95 33.00
C LYS A 395 -24.98 -3.82 33.22
N THR A 396 -25.33 -3.06 32.17
CA THR A 396 -26.33 -1.99 32.23
C THR A 396 -27.77 -2.49 32.10
N GLY A 397 -27.97 -3.79 31.84
CA GLY A 397 -29.27 -4.38 31.50
C GLY A 397 -29.64 -4.28 30.02
N ALA A 398 -28.84 -3.58 29.19
CA ALA A 398 -29.06 -3.53 27.74
C ALA A 398 -28.90 -4.92 27.12
N ARG A 399 -29.75 -5.22 26.14
CA ARG A 399 -29.87 -6.54 25.51
C ARG A 399 -29.55 -6.48 24.03
N ALA A 400 -28.84 -7.48 23.53
CA ALA A 400 -28.56 -7.62 22.11
C ALA A 400 -28.53 -9.07 21.64
N GLU A 401 -28.72 -9.26 20.34
CA GLU A 401 -28.55 -10.52 19.63
C GLU A 401 -27.76 -10.30 18.33
N GLY A 402 -27.01 -11.32 17.90
CA GLY A 402 -26.08 -11.20 16.77
C GLY A 402 -26.20 -12.33 15.76
N VAL A 403 -26.41 -12.02 14.48
CA VAL A 403 -26.40 -13.02 13.41
C VAL A 403 -25.00 -13.07 12.78
N LEU A 404 -24.37 -14.24 12.76
CA LEU A 404 -23.10 -14.43 12.07
C LEU A 404 -23.36 -14.90 10.63
N TYR A 405 -22.81 -14.17 9.66
CA TYR A 405 -22.88 -14.49 8.24
C TYR A 405 -21.53 -14.95 7.72
N ALA A 406 -21.51 -16.11 7.06
CA ALA A 406 -20.32 -16.63 6.41
C ALA A 406 -20.28 -16.19 4.94
N ILE A 407 -19.14 -15.61 4.52
CA ILE A 407 -18.79 -15.42 3.11
C ILE A 407 -17.95 -16.62 2.67
N PRO A 408 -18.35 -17.38 1.63
CA PRO A 408 -17.66 -18.60 1.19
C PRO A 408 -16.41 -18.30 0.35
N MET A 409 -15.54 -17.43 0.85
CA MET A 409 -14.27 -17.07 0.23
C MET A 409 -13.15 -17.23 1.24
N THR A 410 -12.06 -17.90 0.87
CA THR A 410 -10.87 -17.94 1.73
C THR A 410 -10.12 -16.60 1.71
N SER A 411 -9.23 -16.33 2.68
CA SER A 411 -8.34 -15.15 2.62
C SER A 411 -7.61 -15.06 1.28
N ARG A 412 -7.13 -16.20 0.76
CA ARG A 412 -6.46 -16.32 -0.54
C ARG A 412 -7.38 -15.97 -1.71
N ALA A 413 -8.66 -16.35 -1.63
CA ALA A 413 -9.65 -15.96 -2.61
C ALA A 413 -9.97 -14.46 -2.52
N ILE A 414 -10.25 -13.93 -1.33
CA ILE A 414 -10.56 -12.51 -1.11
C ILE A 414 -9.45 -11.61 -1.66
N MET A 415 -8.17 -11.93 -1.42
CA MET A 415 -7.03 -11.16 -1.96
C MET A 415 -6.86 -11.27 -3.48
N ARG A 416 -7.41 -12.30 -4.11
CA ARG A 416 -7.24 -12.58 -5.55
C ARG A 416 -8.38 -11.99 -6.39
N PHE A 417 -9.60 -12.01 -5.88
CA PHE A 417 -10.75 -11.44 -6.57
C PHE A 417 -10.73 -9.90 -6.50
N PRO A 418 -11.33 -9.20 -7.49
CA PRO A 418 -11.49 -7.75 -7.42
C PRO A 418 -12.29 -7.34 -6.17
N ALA A 419 -11.94 -6.21 -5.55
CA ALA A 419 -12.60 -5.74 -4.32
C ALA A 419 -14.12 -5.58 -4.50
N GLU A 420 -14.57 -5.08 -5.65
CA GLU A 420 -16.01 -4.92 -5.97
C GLU A 420 -16.78 -6.25 -5.94
N PHE A 421 -16.12 -7.38 -6.24
CA PHE A 421 -16.74 -8.70 -6.13
C PHE A 421 -17.08 -9.04 -4.67
N LEU A 422 -16.18 -8.72 -3.74
CA LEU A 422 -16.43 -8.86 -2.31
C LEU A 422 -17.52 -7.87 -1.86
N TYR A 423 -17.45 -6.61 -2.29
CA TYR A 423 -18.42 -5.59 -1.89
C TYR A 423 -19.85 -5.97 -2.25
N LYS A 424 -20.10 -6.48 -3.46
CA LYS A 424 -21.43 -6.98 -3.85
C LYS A 424 -21.95 -8.07 -2.91
N LYS A 425 -21.08 -8.97 -2.44
CA LYS A 425 -21.47 -10.01 -1.49
C LYS A 425 -21.76 -9.45 -0.10
N LEU A 426 -20.94 -8.52 0.37
CA LEU A 426 -21.14 -7.85 1.66
C LEU A 426 -22.45 -7.05 1.66
N LEU A 427 -22.77 -6.36 0.57
CA LEU A 427 -24.02 -5.63 0.41
C LEU A 427 -25.23 -6.57 0.37
N GLY A 428 -25.12 -7.72 -0.32
CA GLY A 428 -26.17 -8.74 -0.28
C GLY A 428 -26.40 -9.29 1.13
N VAL A 429 -25.34 -9.51 1.90
CA VAL A 429 -25.46 -9.89 3.32
C VAL A 429 -26.09 -8.78 4.15
N ALA A 430 -25.70 -7.51 3.92
CA ALA A 430 -26.26 -6.37 4.64
C ALA A 430 -27.77 -6.22 4.40
N GLU A 431 -28.23 -6.44 3.16
CA GLU A 431 -29.65 -6.41 2.80
C GLU A 431 -30.44 -7.50 3.54
N VAL A 432 -29.94 -8.74 3.51
CA VAL A 432 -30.56 -9.86 4.24
C VAL A 432 -30.52 -9.64 5.75
N ALA A 433 -29.45 -9.03 6.27
CA ALA A 433 -29.33 -8.68 7.70
C ALA A 433 -30.35 -7.60 8.10
N ASN A 434 -30.52 -6.57 7.27
CA ASN A 434 -31.51 -5.52 7.45
C ASN A 434 -32.93 -6.09 7.53
N GLN A 435 -33.28 -6.99 6.60
CA GLN A 435 -34.57 -7.68 6.58
C GLN A 435 -34.81 -8.54 7.83
N LYS A 436 -33.74 -8.99 8.51
CA LYS A 436 -33.78 -9.75 9.77
C LYS A 436 -33.69 -8.87 11.02
N GLY A 437 -33.83 -7.55 10.86
CA GLY A 437 -33.84 -6.57 11.95
C GLY A 437 -32.46 -6.14 12.43
N CYS A 438 -31.36 -6.60 11.82
CA CYS A 438 -30.03 -6.11 12.17
C CYS A 438 -29.88 -4.65 11.73
N ARG A 439 -29.31 -3.80 12.59
CA ARG A 439 -29.15 -2.36 12.29
C ARG A 439 -27.69 -1.92 12.12
N ILE A 440 -26.75 -2.80 12.44
CA ILE A 440 -25.32 -2.60 12.23
C ILE A 440 -24.66 -3.93 11.85
N MET A 441 -23.65 -3.88 10.98
CA MET A 441 -22.86 -5.02 10.54
C MET A 441 -21.36 -4.83 10.75
N GLY A 442 -20.73 -5.79 11.40
CA GLY A 442 -19.28 -5.87 11.57
C GLY A 442 -18.60 -6.61 10.41
N LEU A 443 -17.48 -6.09 9.92
CA LEU A 443 -16.66 -6.70 8.87
C LEU A 443 -15.45 -7.42 9.48
N GLY A 444 -15.51 -8.75 9.59
CA GLY A 444 -14.46 -9.56 10.18
C GLY A 444 -13.27 -9.85 9.25
N ALA A 445 -12.06 -9.84 9.82
CA ALA A 445 -10.81 -10.28 9.18
C ALA A 445 -10.60 -9.65 7.78
N TYR A 446 -10.22 -10.45 6.77
CA TYR A 446 -9.93 -9.94 5.42
C TYR A 446 -11.08 -9.21 4.72
N THR A 447 -12.31 -9.28 5.23
CA THR A 447 -13.43 -8.51 4.67
C THR A 447 -13.34 -7.01 4.97
N SER A 448 -12.58 -6.61 5.99
CA SER A 448 -12.25 -5.22 6.31
C SER A 448 -10.84 -4.80 5.88
N VAL A 449 -9.98 -5.74 5.46
CA VAL A 449 -8.58 -5.46 5.04
C VAL A 449 -8.49 -5.17 3.53
N VAL A 450 -9.23 -5.93 2.71
CA VAL A 450 -9.16 -5.81 1.25
C VAL A 450 -10.04 -4.66 0.76
N GLY A 451 -9.49 -3.88 -0.18
CA GLY A 451 -10.16 -2.70 -0.72
C GLY A 451 -9.93 -1.44 0.11
N ASP A 452 -11.00 -0.70 0.37
CA ASP A 452 -11.00 0.63 0.99
C ASP A 452 -11.41 0.62 2.48
N ALA A 453 -11.22 -0.52 3.15
CA ALA A 453 -11.51 -0.71 4.57
C ALA A 453 -12.96 -0.35 4.96
N GLY A 454 -13.90 -0.82 4.14
CA GLY A 454 -15.33 -0.74 4.40
C GLY A 454 -15.99 0.56 3.93
N LYS A 455 -15.26 1.51 3.34
CA LYS A 455 -15.81 2.80 2.90
C LYS A 455 -16.87 2.63 1.81
N SER A 456 -16.55 1.91 0.74
CA SER A 456 -17.49 1.62 -0.35
C SER A 456 -18.70 0.78 0.12
N VAL A 457 -18.52 -0.04 1.16
CA VAL A 457 -19.61 -0.84 1.71
C VAL A 457 -20.50 0.04 2.60
N SER A 458 -19.93 0.90 3.44
CA SER A 458 -20.69 1.84 4.27
C SER A 458 -21.55 2.77 3.44
N GLU A 459 -21.02 3.34 2.35
CA GLU A 459 -21.76 4.28 1.49
C GLU A 459 -22.97 3.66 0.78
N ARG A 460 -23.01 2.33 0.65
CA ARG A 460 -24.03 1.59 -0.11
C ARG A 460 -24.91 0.67 0.75
N SER A 461 -24.54 0.45 2.00
CA SER A 461 -25.22 -0.49 2.87
C SER A 461 -26.52 0.12 3.43
N PRO A 462 -27.60 -0.68 3.56
CA PRO A 462 -28.83 -0.22 4.23
C PRO A 462 -28.69 -0.07 5.75
N ILE A 463 -27.59 -0.56 6.35
CA ILE A 463 -27.36 -0.60 7.79
C ILE A 463 -25.98 -0.05 8.15
N GLY A 464 -25.77 0.30 9.42
CA GLY A 464 -24.47 0.74 9.92
C GLY A 464 -23.37 -0.27 9.61
N ILE A 465 -22.15 0.20 9.38
CA ILE A 465 -21.00 -0.66 9.11
C ILE A 465 -19.89 -0.31 10.09
N THR A 466 -19.21 -1.32 10.60
CA THR A 466 -17.95 -1.12 11.29
C THR A 466 -16.94 -2.21 10.94
N THR A 467 -15.66 -1.84 10.91
CA THR A 467 -14.55 -2.80 10.76
C THR A 467 -14.16 -3.46 12.08
N GLY A 468 -14.57 -2.90 13.22
CA GLY A 468 -14.17 -3.41 14.54
C GLY A 468 -12.75 -3.06 14.96
N ASN A 469 -12.04 -2.25 14.17
CA ASN A 469 -10.62 -1.98 14.41
C ASN A 469 -10.40 -1.07 15.63
N SER A 470 -11.35 -0.24 16.05
CA SER A 470 -11.14 0.66 17.19
C SER A 470 -11.06 -0.12 18.50
N TYR A 471 -11.99 -1.04 18.74
CA TYR A 471 -11.96 -1.90 19.91
C TYR A 471 -10.85 -2.95 19.83
N THR A 472 -10.41 -3.34 18.63
CA THR A 472 -9.20 -4.17 18.44
C THR A 472 -7.94 -3.43 18.89
N VAL A 473 -7.80 -2.14 18.57
CA VAL A 473 -6.68 -1.32 19.09
C VAL A 473 -6.78 -1.21 20.61
N ALA A 474 -7.98 -0.93 21.15
CA ALA A 474 -8.20 -0.84 22.59
C ALA A 474 -7.83 -2.13 23.33
N SER A 475 -8.30 -3.29 22.85
CA SER A 475 -8.00 -4.61 23.40
C SER A 475 -6.50 -4.94 23.33
N THR A 476 -5.84 -4.56 22.23
CA THR A 476 -4.40 -4.77 22.03
C THR A 476 -3.59 -4.01 23.08
N ILE A 477 -3.88 -2.71 23.28
CA ILE A 477 -3.19 -1.89 24.28
C ILE A 477 -3.46 -2.42 25.68
N ARG A 478 -4.72 -2.76 25.99
CA ARG A 478 -5.08 -3.32 27.30
C ARG A 478 -4.40 -4.66 27.58
N THR A 479 -4.27 -5.51 26.57
CA THR A 479 -3.60 -6.81 26.68
C THR A 479 -2.11 -6.63 26.96
N MET A 480 -1.47 -5.67 26.29
CA MET A 480 -0.08 -5.31 26.58
C MET A 480 0.10 -4.81 28.02
N GLU A 481 -0.80 -3.93 28.50
CA GLU A 481 -0.77 -3.43 29.88
C GLU A 481 -0.91 -4.55 30.91
N VAL A 482 -1.89 -5.43 30.74
CA VAL A 482 -2.12 -6.55 31.67
C VAL A 482 -0.94 -7.52 31.64
N ALA A 483 -0.35 -7.78 30.47
CA ALA A 483 0.85 -8.62 30.36
C ALA A 483 2.06 -7.97 31.05
N ALA A 484 2.27 -6.67 30.86
CA ALA A 484 3.34 -5.90 31.52
C ALA A 484 3.15 -5.90 33.05
N GLU A 485 1.94 -5.66 33.54
CA GLU A 485 1.59 -5.71 34.96
C GLU A 485 1.88 -7.09 35.56
N ARG A 486 1.43 -8.18 34.90
CA ARG A 486 1.71 -9.55 35.34
C ARG A 486 3.21 -9.87 35.36
N CYS A 487 3.99 -9.20 34.51
CA CYS A 487 5.45 -9.33 34.42
C CYS A 487 6.23 -8.30 35.27
N ASN A 488 5.56 -7.49 36.10
CA ASN A 488 6.16 -6.39 36.86
C ASN A 488 7.02 -5.44 35.99
N ILE A 489 6.60 -5.20 34.74
CA ILE A 489 7.25 -4.24 33.85
C ILE A 489 6.54 -2.89 33.99
N ASP A 490 7.27 -1.87 34.46
CA ASP A 490 6.77 -0.49 34.44
C ASP A 490 6.89 0.08 33.02
N MET A 491 5.74 0.18 32.33
CA MET A 491 5.69 0.72 30.97
C MET A 491 6.28 2.13 30.87
N SER A 492 6.14 2.97 31.91
CA SER A 492 6.56 4.38 31.88
C SER A 492 8.08 4.57 31.82
N HIS A 493 8.84 3.56 32.22
CA HIS A 493 10.30 3.46 32.14
C HIS A 493 10.78 2.45 31.08
N SER A 494 9.86 1.91 30.29
CA SER A 494 10.15 0.90 29.27
C SER A 494 10.27 1.50 27.88
N SER A 495 10.83 0.71 26.98
CA SER A 495 10.85 0.99 25.55
C SER A 495 9.88 0.09 24.78
N ALA A 496 9.16 0.66 23.83
CA ALA A 496 8.23 -0.09 22.98
C ALA A 496 8.55 0.03 21.50
N CYS A 497 8.27 -1.03 20.73
CA CYS A 497 8.39 -1.06 19.28
C CYS A 497 7.05 -1.42 18.63
N VAL A 498 6.66 -0.69 17.58
CA VAL A 498 5.49 -1.02 16.77
C VAL A 498 5.94 -1.41 15.36
N ILE A 499 5.72 -2.67 14.99
CA ILE A 499 6.07 -3.24 13.68
C ILE A 499 4.82 -3.25 12.81
N GLY A 500 4.89 -2.60 11.64
CA GLY A 500 3.71 -2.23 10.87
C GLY A 500 3.10 -0.90 11.35
N ALA A 501 3.92 0.00 11.90
CA ALA A 501 3.50 1.25 12.54
C ALA A 501 2.64 2.16 11.64
N THR A 502 2.76 2.09 10.32
CA THR A 502 1.98 2.95 9.40
C THR A 502 0.69 2.29 8.91
N GLY A 503 0.34 1.12 9.42
CA GLY A 503 -0.94 0.45 9.17
C GLY A 503 -2.07 1.07 9.99
N SER A 504 -3.32 0.68 9.70
CA SER A 504 -4.50 1.25 10.36
C SER A 504 -4.44 1.05 11.88
N ILE A 505 -4.21 -0.18 12.34
CA ILE A 505 -4.09 -0.52 13.77
C ILE A 505 -2.77 0.01 14.33
N GLY A 506 -1.65 -0.28 13.65
CA GLY A 506 -0.31 0.08 14.10
C GLY A 506 -0.12 1.59 14.36
N SER A 507 -0.70 2.46 13.53
CA SER A 507 -0.53 3.91 13.69
C SER A 507 -1.21 4.44 14.94
N VAL A 508 -2.37 3.89 15.30
CA VAL A 508 -3.06 4.26 16.54
C VAL A 508 -2.42 3.59 17.75
N CYS A 509 -2.00 2.33 17.64
CA CYS A 509 -1.23 1.68 18.70
C CYS A 509 0.06 2.47 19.03
N ALA A 510 0.77 2.95 18.02
CA ALA A 510 1.95 3.79 18.21
C ALA A 510 1.64 5.10 18.96
N ARG A 511 0.57 5.80 18.56
CA ARG A 511 0.11 7.03 19.24
C ARG A 511 -0.34 6.78 20.68
N LEU A 512 -1.04 5.69 20.96
CA LEU A 512 -1.48 5.34 22.31
C LEU A 512 -0.33 4.85 23.21
N LEU A 513 0.61 4.08 22.65
CA LEU A 513 1.82 3.67 23.37
C LEU A 513 2.72 4.86 23.68
N ALA A 514 2.77 5.86 22.81
CA ALA A 514 3.54 7.08 23.05
C ALA A 514 3.17 7.77 24.39
N GLU A 515 1.88 7.75 24.73
CA GLU A 515 1.36 8.27 26.00
C GLU A 515 1.75 7.41 27.23
N LYS A 516 2.34 6.22 27.03
CA LYS A 516 2.58 5.23 28.10
C LYS A 516 4.04 4.84 28.30
N VAL A 517 4.92 5.08 27.34
CA VAL A 517 6.32 4.58 27.37
C VAL A 517 7.37 5.68 27.38
N GLU A 518 8.60 5.33 27.80
CA GLU A 518 9.73 6.26 27.81
C GLU A 518 10.34 6.45 26.41
N ARG A 519 10.45 5.36 25.63
CA ARG A 519 11.03 5.36 24.28
C ARG A 519 10.15 4.57 23.33
N LEU A 520 10.05 5.07 22.08
CA LEU A 520 9.20 4.48 21.07
C LEU A 520 9.97 4.24 19.77
N TYR A 521 9.88 3.03 19.25
CA TYR A 521 10.47 2.61 17.98
C TYR A 521 9.36 2.32 16.97
N LEU A 522 9.42 2.91 15.79
CA LEU A 522 8.44 2.71 14.73
C LEU A 522 9.07 2.00 13.54
N VAL A 523 8.48 0.88 13.13
CA VAL A 523 8.96 0.07 12.02
C VAL A 523 7.90 -0.07 10.94
N SER A 524 8.24 0.29 9.71
CA SER A 524 7.40 0.10 8.53
C SER A 524 8.22 0.27 7.23
N PRO A 525 7.90 -0.44 6.13
CA PRO A 525 8.64 -0.30 4.87
C PRO A 525 8.50 1.06 4.18
N ARG A 526 7.54 1.90 4.60
CA ARG A 526 7.19 3.19 3.99
C ARG A 526 7.77 4.37 4.79
N PRO A 527 9.00 4.84 4.49
CA PRO A 527 9.68 5.87 5.27
C PRO A 527 8.89 7.18 5.35
N GLU A 528 8.17 7.56 4.29
CA GLU A 528 7.37 8.78 4.24
C GLU A 528 6.23 8.76 5.26
N ARG A 529 5.55 7.62 5.38
CA ARG A 529 4.47 7.46 6.37
C ARG A 529 5.01 7.35 7.78
N LEU A 530 6.21 6.78 7.96
CA LEU A 530 6.88 6.74 9.26
C LEU A 530 7.27 8.14 9.73
N LEU A 531 7.85 8.96 8.85
CA LEU A 531 8.21 10.34 9.16
C LEU A 531 6.98 11.18 9.51
N ALA A 532 5.89 11.05 8.75
CA ALA A 532 4.63 11.72 9.04
C ALA A 532 4.04 11.30 10.40
N LEU A 533 4.01 9.99 10.68
CA LEU A 533 3.53 9.46 11.96
C LEU A 533 4.43 9.87 13.13
N SER A 534 5.75 9.82 12.96
CA SER A 534 6.73 10.27 13.94
C SER A 534 6.52 11.74 14.29
N SER A 535 6.41 12.60 13.29
CA SER A 535 6.19 14.05 13.47
C SER A 535 4.86 14.32 14.18
N LEU A 536 3.82 13.57 13.86
CA LEU A 536 2.52 13.64 14.53
C LEU A 536 2.64 13.24 16.00
N ILE A 537 3.28 12.10 16.30
CA ILE A 537 3.47 11.62 17.67
C ILE A 537 4.30 12.60 18.49
N GLU A 538 5.39 13.16 17.95
CA GLU A 538 6.20 14.16 18.65
C GLU A 538 5.42 15.45 18.94
N LYS A 539 4.48 15.83 18.06
CA LYS A 539 3.58 16.96 18.28
C LYS A 539 2.55 16.67 19.38
N GLU A 540 1.98 15.48 19.39
CA GLU A 540 0.96 15.05 20.36
C GLU A 540 1.56 14.71 21.73
N THR A 541 2.79 14.19 21.75
CA THR A 541 3.51 13.74 22.94
C THR A 541 4.94 14.34 22.96
N PRO A 542 5.09 15.65 23.30
CA PRO A 542 6.38 16.34 23.23
C PRO A 542 7.51 15.70 24.06
N ARG A 543 7.17 14.97 25.14
CA ARG A 543 8.14 14.26 25.99
C ARG A 543 8.91 13.15 25.28
N LEU A 544 8.42 12.67 24.13
CA LEU A 544 9.12 11.67 23.32
C LEU A 544 10.07 12.27 22.29
N LYS A 545 10.14 13.60 22.17
CA LYS A 545 11.08 14.23 21.25
C LYS A 545 12.51 13.82 21.58
N GLY A 546 13.22 13.25 20.60
CA GLY A 546 14.56 12.68 20.79
C GLY A 546 14.61 11.29 21.46
N LYS A 547 13.45 10.73 21.84
CA LYS A 547 13.27 9.37 22.37
C LYS A 547 12.44 8.47 21.42
N LEU A 548 12.00 9.02 20.28
CA LEU A 548 11.34 8.31 19.20
C LEU A 548 12.35 8.06 18.07
N GLN A 549 12.44 6.81 17.60
CA GLN A 549 13.24 6.45 16.43
C GLN A 549 12.42 5.66 15.43
N ILE A 550 12.79 5.75 14.16
CA ILE A 550 12.10 5.07 13.06
C ILE A 550 13.08 4.20 12.28
N SER A 551 12.61 3.08 11.75
CA SER A 551 13.37 2.24 10.82
C SER A 551 12.46 1.56 9.81
N ARG A 552 13.06 1.17 8.68
CA ARG A 552 12.42 0.29 7.69
C ARG A 552 12.66 -1.18 7.99
N ASN A 553 13.57 -1.51 8.91
CA ASN A 553 13.94 -2.87 9.28
C ASN A 553 13.62 -3.12 10.76
N ALA A 554 12.94 -4.23 11.05
CA ALA A 554 12.60 -4.59 12.42
C ALA A 554 13.85 -4.88 13.27
N ALA A 555 14.86 -5.54 12.67
CA ALA A 555 16.09 -5.99 13.33
C ALA A 555 16.80 -4.87 14.10
N ASP A 556 16.70 -3.62 13.63
CA ASP A 556 17.35 -2.47 14.24
C ASP A 556 16.89 -2.20 15.69
N PHE A 557 15.67 -2.65 16.06
CA PHE A 557 15.07 -2.35 17.36
C PHE A 557 14.64 -3.57 18.19
N LEU A 558 14.66 -4.80 17.62
CA LEU A 558 14.22 -6.02 18.33
C LEU A 558 15.02 -6.27 19.62
N GLY A 559 16.33 -6.00 19.61
CA GLY A 559 17.20 -6.15 20.78
C GLY A 559 17.08 -5.04 21.82
N MET A 560 16.38 -3.94 21.49
CA MET A 560 16.27 -2.76 22.36
C MET A 560 14.93 -2.70 23.10
N ALA A 561 13.84 -3.14 22.45
CA ALA A 561 12.49 -3.01 22.95
C ALA A 561 12.16 -3.98 24.11
N ASP A 562 11.44 -3.48 25.13
CA ASP A 562 10.86 -4.30 26.19
C ASP A 562 9.48 -4.82 25.78
N LEU A 563 8.75 -4.00 25.02
CA LEU A 563 7.38 -4.27 24.57
C LEU A 563 7.32 -4.16 23.04
N ILE A 564 6.70 -5.11 22.35
CA ILE A 564 6.56 -5.08 20.89
C ILE A 564 5.11 -5.33 20.51
N ILE A 565 4.55 -4.50 19.63
CA ILE A 565 3.27 -4.77 18.96
C ILE A 565 3.54 -5.02 17.49
N THR A 566 3.03 -6.13 16.94
CA THR A 566 3.10 -6.42 15.50
C THR A 566 1.71 -6.36 14.87
N THR A 567 1.57 -5.56 13.82
CA THR A 567 0.31 -5.37 13.08
C THR A 567 0.56 -5.43 11.58
N THR A 568 1.40 -6.36 11.12
CA THR A 568 1.77 -6.40 9.70
C THR A 568 0.68 -7.09 8.86
N SER A 569 0.69 -6.78 7.56
CA SER A 569 -0.06 -7.53 6.55
C SER A 569 0.88 -8.35 5.67
N ALA A 570 2.11 -8.58 6.13
CA ALA A 570 3.10 -9.35 5.38
C ALA A 570 2.70 -10.83 5.34
N VAL A 571 3.08 -11.51 4.26
CA VAL A 571 2.86 -12.96 4.13
C VAL A 571 4.01 -13.73 4.79
N ASP A 572 5.19 -13.13 4.83
CA ASP A 572 6.40 -13.69 5.45
C ASP A 572 6.61 -13.08 6.84
N PRO A 573 7.06 -13.87 7.84
CA PRO A 573 7.43 -13.38 9.17
C PRO A 573 8.40 -12.20 9.11
N VAL A 574 8.08 -11.14 9.86
CA VAL A 574 8.89 -9.90 9.90
C VAL A 574 9.75 -9.81 11.16
N VAL A 575 9.54 -10.70 12.14
CA VAL A 575 10.23 -10.71 13.42
C VAL A 575 11.14 -11.91 13.53
N ASP A 576 12.45 -11.68 13.70
CA ASP A 576 13.37 -12.71 14.13
C ASP A 576 13.33 -12.85 15.65
N VAL A 577 12.71 -13.92 16.13
CA VAL A 577 12.54 -14.22 17.56
C VAL A 577 13.89 -14.36 18.28
N THR A 578 14.99 -14.66 17.58
CA THR A 578 16.33 -14.82 18.17
C THR A 578 16.96 -13.49 18.57
N GLU A 579 16.59 -12.39 17.91
CA GLU A 579 17.10 -11.05 18.18
C GLU A 579 16.35 -10.34 19.31
N LEU A 580 15.20 -10.90 19.73
CA LEU A 580 14.42 -10.34 20.82
C LEU A 580 15.21 -10.30 22.11
N ARG A 581 15.16 -9.12 22.74
CA ARG A 581 15.64 -8.91 24.10
C ARG A 581 14.99 -9.97 25.00
N PRO A 582 15.72 -10.67 25.89
CA PRO A 582 15.09 -11.48 26.96
C PRO A 582 14.07 -10.63 27.76
N GLY A 583 13.18 -11.18 28.55
CA GLY A 583 12.12 -10.44 29.25
C GLY A 583 11.12 -9.69 28.35
N CYS A 584 11.26 -9.73 27.01
CA CYS A 584 10.42 -8.97 26.09
C CYS A 584 9.01 -9.57 25.99
N ILE A 585 8.01 -8.70 25.93
CA ILE A 585 6.61 -9.05 25.64
C ILE A 585 6.28 -8.63 24.21
N VAL A 586 5.85 -9.57 23.38
CA VAL A 586 5.41 -9.32 22.00
C VAL A 586 3.91 -9.62 21.89
N CYS A 587 3.12 -8.61 21.52
CA CYS A 587 1.70 -8.74 21.20
C CYS A 587 1.54 -8.84 19.67
N ASP A 588 1.27 -10.04 19.18
CA ASP A 588 1.09 -10.36 17.76
C ASP A 588 -0.38 -10.22 17.36
N VAL A 589 -0.69 -9.12 16.68
CA VAL A 589 -2.03 -8.80 16.19
C VAL A 589 -2.23 -9.27 14.75
N ALA A 590 -1.15 -9.64 14.06
CA ALA A 590 -1.21 -9.96 12.64
C ALA A 590 -1.99 -11.26 12.41
N ARG A 591 -2.70 -11.29 11.28
CA ARG A 591 -3.41 -12.47 10.80
C ARG A 591 -3.08 -12.63 9.30
N PRO A 592 -2.24 -13.60 8.90
CA PRO A 592 -1.59 -14.62 9.74
C PRO A 592 -0.59 -14.03 10.75
N PRO A 593 -0.26 -14.75 11.85
CA PRO A 593 0.71 -14.30 12.85
C PRO A 593 2.08 -14.00 12.26
N ASP A 594 2.75 -12.97 12.77
CA ASP A 594 4.11 -12.59 12.40
C ASP A 594 5.17 -13.51 13.03
N ILE A 595 4.82 -14.21 14.11
CA ILE A 595 5.71 -15.13 14.82
C ILE A 595 5.17 -16.57 14.73
N ARG A 596 6.06 -17.54 14.50
CA ARG A 596 5.72 -18.96 14.48
C ARG A 596 5.79 -19.59 15.88
N GLU A 597 4.85 -20.47 16.20
CA GLU A 597 4.82 -21.18 17.50
C GLU A 597 6.13 -21.94 17.74
N GLU A 598 6.69 -22.58 16.70
CA GLU A 598 7.91 -23.39 16.81
C GLU A 598 9.17 -22.55 17.11
N GLU A 599 9.16 -21.27 16.77
CA GLU A 599 10.24 -20.33 17.03
C GLU A 599 10.09 -19.71 18.42
N ALA A 600 8.88 -19.31 18.80
CA ALA A 600 8.57 -18.76 20.11
C ALA A 600 8.85 -19.77 21.24
N VAL A 601 8.46 -21.04 21.09
CA VAL A 601 8.63 -22.08 22.13
C VAL A 601 10.12 -22.39 22.40
N ARG A 602 11.04 -22.06 21.48
CA ARG A 602 12.49 -22.21 21.70
C ARG A 602 13.07 -21.17 22.66
N ARG A 603 12.34 -20.08 22.90
CA ARG A 603 12.73 -18.99 23.80
C ARG A 603 11.83 -19.01 25.03
N ASN A 604 12.38 -19.47 26.15
CA ASN A 604 11.67 -19.49 27.44
C ASN A 604 11.80 -18.17 28.21
N ASP A 605 12.50 -17.21 27.64
CA ASP A 605 12.87 -15.93 28.21
C ASP A 605 12.12 -14.76 27.57
N ILE A 606 11.16 -15.00 26.69
CA ILE A 606 10.26 -13.99 26.11
C ILE A 606 8.80 -14.42 26.30
N LEU A 607 7.86 -13.51 26.05
CA LEU A 607 6.44 -13.79 26.08
C LEU A 607 5.77 -13.29 24.79
N VAL A 608 5.28 -14.20 23.96
CA VAL A 608 4.49 -13.87 22.75
C VAL A 608 3.01 -14.08 23.06
N ILE A 609 2.18 -13.08 22.83
CA ILE A 609 0.74 -13.07 23.16
C ILE A 609 -0.10 -12.57 21.99
N GLU A 610 -1.37 -12.93 21.97
CA GLU A 610 -2.34 -12.47 20.97
C GLU A 610 -2.99 -11.13 21.37
N SER A 611 -3.67 -10.45 20.44
CA SER A 611 -4.21 -9.09 20.58
C SER A 611 -5.40 -8.88 21.53
N GLY A 612 -5.64 -9.83 22.44
CA GLY A 612 -6.71 -9.79 23.43
C GLY A 612 -8.09 -10.10 22.87
N GLU A 613 -8.62 -11.25 23.23
CA GLU A 613 -10.02 -11.59 23.01
C GLU A 613 -10.90 -11.12 24.17
N ILE A 614 -12.21 -11.08 23.92
CA ILE A 614 -13.17 -10.47 24.84
C ILE A 614 -14.10 -11.53 25.39
N ARG A 615 -14.26 -11.54 26.71
CA ARG A 615 -15.20 -12.42 27.40
C ARG A 615 -16.62 -11.91 27.20
N LEU A 616 -17.52 -12.79 26.78
CA LEU A 616 -18.94 -12.49 26.69
C LEU A 616 -19.56 -12.37 28.09
N PRO A 617 -20.61 -11.55 28.27
CA PRO A 617 -21.39 -11.52 29.50
C PRO A 617 -21.95 -12.89 29.88
N GLU A 618 -22.17 -13.11 31.17
CA GLU A 618 -22.73 -14.37 31.68
C GLU A 618 -24.10 -14.66 31.05
N GLY A 619 -24.31 -15.91 30.64
CA GLY A 619 -25.54 -16.36 29.97
C GLY A 619 -25.60 -16.12 28.45
N ALA A 620 -24.69 -15.33 27.88
CA ALA A 620 -24.59 -15.17 26.44
C ALA A 620 -24.12 -16.47 25.77
N GLU A 621 -24.77 -16.84 24.67
CA GLU A 621 -24.49 -18.10 23.95
C GLU A 621 -24.13 -17.83 22.49
N LEU A 622 -22.96 -18.33 22.06
CA LEU A 622 -22.59 -18.47 20.65
C LEU A 622 -22.25 -19.95 20.37
N LYS A 623 -23.23 -20.70 19.85
CA LYS A 623 -23.07 -22.13 19.53
C LYS A 623 -22.40 -22.33 18.15
N TYR A 624 -21.21 -21.77 17.98
CA TYR A 624 -20.43 -21.89 16.76
C TYR A 624 -18.92 -21.77 17.07
N ASP A 625 -18.13 -22.69 16.53
CA ASP A 625 -16.68 -22.68 16.70
C ASP A 625 -16.03 -21.62 15.81
N ILE A 626 -15.71 -20.47 16.41
CA ILE A 626 -14.94 -19.40 15.78
C ILE A 626 -13.42 -19.52 16.01
N GLY A 627 -12.95 -20.63 16.58
CA GLY A 627 -11.54 -20.86 16.92
C GLY A 627 -11.11 -20.29 18.27
N LEU A 628 -12.05 -19.88 19.12
CA LEU A 628 -11.82 -19.31 20.44
C LEU A 628 -12.42 -20.20 21.54
N PRO A 629 -11.96 -20.07 22.80
CA PRO A 629 -12.56 -20.76 23.94
C PRO A 629 -14.05 -20.41 24.09
N PRO A 630 -14.84 -21.24 24.80
CA PRO A 630 -16.21 -20.91 25.13
C PRO A 630 -16.35 -19.52 25.75
N ASN A 631 -17.47 -18.85 25.47
CA ASN A 631 -17.80 -17.51 25.99
C ASN A 631 -16.75 -16.43 25.66
N THR A 632 -16.03 -16.58 24.55
CA THR A 632 -14.99 -15.63 24.11
C THR A 632 -15.22 -15.25 22.65
N ILE A 633 -15.09 -13.96 22.32
CA ILE A 633 -15.23 -13.43 20.96
C ILE A 633 -14.06 -12.52 20.59
N TYR A 634 -13.85 -12.32 19.29
CA TYR A 634 -12.86 -11.37 18.79
C TYR A 634 -13.25 -9.93 19.15
N ALA A 635 -12.26 -9.08 19.43
CA ALA A 635 -12.48 -7.66 19.73
C ALA A 635 -13.26 -6.91 18.64
N CYS A 636 -13.01 -7.22 17.37
CA CYS A 636 -13.76 -6.63 16.26
C CYS A 636 -15.27 -6.97 16.27
N MET A 637 -15.63 -8.17 16.74
CA MET A 637 -17.02 -8.58 16.94
C MET A 637 -17.62 -7.91 18.18
N ALA A 638 -16.84 -7.78 19.25
CA ALA A 638 -17.25 -7.08 20.46
C ALA A 638 -17.57 -5.60 20.18
N GLU A 639 -16.84 -4.91 19.29
CA GLU A 639 -17.20 -3.55 18.87
C GLU A 639 -18.61 -3.48 18.28
N THR A 640 -18.95 -4.41 17.39
CA THR A 640 -20.28 -4.42 16.74
C THR A 640 -21.38 -4.68 17.77
N LEU A 641 -21.13 -5.61 18.70
CA LEU A 641 -22.04 -5.91 19.80
C LEU A 641 -22.21 -4.73 20.76
N LEU A 642 -21.13 -4.04 21.14
CA LEU A 642 -21.16 -2.86 22.02
C LEU A 642 -21.93 -1.71 21.38
N LEU A 643 -21.75 -1.47 20.08
CA LEU A 643 -22.51 -0.47 19.33
C LEU A 643 -24.00 -0.82 19.29
N ALA A 644 -24.35 -2.10 19.15
CA ALA A 644 -25.73 -2.56 19.22
C ALA A 644 -26.33 -2.36 20.62
N LEU A 645 -25.59 -2.67 21.68
CA LEU A 645 -26.02 -2.45 23.07
C LEU A 645 -26.26 -0.96 23.38
N GLU A 646 -25.46 -0.06 22.79
CA GLU A 646 -25.66 1.39 22.88
C GLU A 646 -26.68 1.96 21.87
N ARG A 647 -27.27 1.11 21.02
CA ARG A 647 -28.15 1.50 19.91
C ARG A 647 -27.55 2.55 18.97
N ARG A 648 -26.23 2.49 18.78
CA ARG A 648 -25.49 3.35 17.85
C ARG A 648 -25.31 2.63 16.53
N PHE A 649 -26.18 2.94 15.59
CA PHE A 649 -26.27 2.25 14.31
C PHE A 649 -25.66 3.03 13.13
N ASP A 650 -24.96 4.13 13.40
CA ASP A 650 -24.18 4.84 12.40
C ASP A 650 -22.91 4.05 12.02
N HIS A 651 -22.29 4.41 10.90
CA HIS A 651 -20.96 3.88 10.59
C HIS A 651 -19.94 4.32 11.65
N TYR A 652 -19.24 3.36 12.24
CA TYR A 652 -18.35 3.64 13.37
C TYR A 652 -16.88 3.65 12.97
N THR A 653 -16.23 2.49 12.88
CA THR A 653 -14.83 2.40 12.44
C THR A 653 -14.77 2.07 10.96
N ILE A 654 -14.49 3.06 10.12
CA ILE A 654 -14.40 2.93 8.65
C ILE A 654 -13.08 3.52 8.14
N GLY A 655 -12.55 2.93 7.08
CA GLY A 655 -11.34 3.43 6.42
C GLY A 655 -10.06 2.98 7.11
N ARG A 656 -8.93 3.46 6.58
CA ARG A 656 -7.60 3.09 7.08
C ARG A 656 -7.07 4.01 8.17
N GLU A 657 -7.66 5.20 8.30
CA GLU A 657 -7.31 6.16 9.34
C GLU A 657 -8.29 5.98 10.50
N ILE A 658 -7.82 5.33 11.57
CA ILE A 658 -8.60 5.12 12.78
C ILE A 658 -8.42 6.34 13.67
N ASP A 659 -9.54 6.91 14.13
CA ASP A 659 -9.54 8.02 15.07
C ASP A 659 -9.24 7.50 16.50
N PRO A 660 -8.15 7.94 17.16
CA PRO A 660 -7.87 7.54 18.54
C PRO A 660 -8.98 7.93 19.53
N GLN A 661 -9.76 8.97 19.24
CA GLN A 661 -10.87 9.36 20.09
C GLN A 661 -11.98 8.30 20.05
N LYS A 662 -12.26 7.70 18.88
CA LYS A 662 -13.16 6.54 18.78
C LYS A 662 -12.63 5.35 19.54
N VAL A 663 -11.32 5.10 19.57
CA VAL A 663 -10.71 4.04 20.40
C VAL A 663 -11.00 4.27 21.88
N LYS A 664 -10.75 5.49 22.39
CA LYS A 664 -11.01 5.85 23.79
C LYS A 664 -12.51 5.75 24.12
N GLU A 665 -13.37 6.17 23.21
CA GLU A 665 -14.83 6.12 23.34
C GLU A 665 -15.36 4.67 23.41
N ILE A 666 -14.97 3.81 22.47
CA ILE A 666 -15.45 2.42 22.45
C ILE A 666 -14.90 1.61 23.63
N GLN A 667 -13.70 1.93 24.12
CA GLN A 667 -13.19 1.36 25.37
C GLN A 667 -14.09 1.72 26.56
N ALA A 668 -14.45 3.00 26.70
CA ALA A 668 -15.34 3.45 27.77
C ALA A 668 -16.74 2.82 27.67
N ILE A 669 -17.25 2.60 26.46
CA ILE A 669 -18.49 1.84 26.23
C ILE A 669 -18.32 0.38 26.69
N GLY A 670 -17.21 -0.27 26.34
CA GLY A 670 -16.87 -1.61 26.83
C GLY A 670 -16.89 -1.70 28.35
N ASP A 671 -16.21 -0.79 29.03
CA ASP A 671 -16.14 -0.72 30.50
C ASP A 671 -17.53 -0.50 31.13
N LYS A 672 -18.33 0.41 30.54
CA LYS A 672 -19.73 0.67 30.95
C LYS A 672 -20.58 -0.58 30.91
N HIS A 673 -20.46 -1.37 29.83
CA HIS A 673 -21.23 -2.61 29.65
C HIS A 673 -20.64 -3.82 30.37
N GLY A 674 -19.48 -3.68 31.02
CA GLY A 674 -18.82 -4.75 31.78
C GLY A 674 -18.13 -5.79 30.89
N PHE A 675 -17.65 -5.40 29.71
CA PHE A 675 -16.87 -6.28 28.85
C PHE A 675 -15.42 -6.31 29.36
N GLU A 676 -14.87 -7.51 29.49
CA GLU A 676 -13.53 -7.74 30.04
C GLU A 676 -12.69 -8.53 29.05
N LEU A 677 -11.36 -8.37 29.14
CA LEU A 677 -10.43 -9.24 28.43
C LEU A 677 -10.61 -10.69 28.90
N ALA A 678 -10.61 -11.62 27.94
CA ALA A 678 -10.45 -13.03 28.23
C ALA A 678 -9.01 -13.30 28.74
N ASP A 679 -8.77 -14.53 29.19
CA ASP A 679 -7.42 -14.93 29.59
C ASP A 679 -6.45 -14.76 28.41
N ILE A 680 -5.30 -14.14 28.67
CA ILE A 680 -4.29 -13.87 27.64
C ILE A 680 -3.80 -15.19 27.05
N ARG A 681 -3.72 -15.24 25.72
CA ARG A 681 -3.34 -16.44 24.97
C ARG A 681 -2.06 -16.27 24.18
N SER A 682 -1.40 -17.39 23.94
CA SER A 682 -0.24 -17.56 23.08
C SER A 682 -0.51 -18.79 22.20
N PHE A 683 -0.55 -18.61 20.89
CA PHE A 683 -0.78 -19.69 19.91
C PHE A 683 -2.03 -20.54 20.22
N GLY A 684 -3.12 -19.87 20.58
CA GLY A 684 -4.39 -20.50 20.90
C GLY A 684 -4.50 -21.13 22.29
N LYS A 685 -3.47 -21.05 23.14
CA LYS A 685 -3.47 -21.60 24.50
C LYS A 685 -3.37 -20.47 25.53
N VAL A 686 -4.04 -20.63 26.66
CA VAL A 686 -3.93 -19.67 27.77
C VAL A 686 -2.49 -19.65 28.28
N VAL A 687 -1.92 -18.47 28.48
CA VAL A 687 -0.58 -18.31 29.05
C VAL A 687 -0.62 -18.70 30.52
N PRO A 688 0.17 -19.69 30.95
CA PRO A 688 0.08 -20.18 32.31
C PRO A 688 0.85 -19.26 33.29
N PRO A 689 0.44 -19.19 34.58
CA PRO A 689 1.04 -18.31 35.58
C PRO A 689 2.57 -18.40 35.69
N GLU A 690 3.14 -19.61 35.58
CA GLU A 690 4.58 -19.85 35.67
C GLU A 690 5.40 -19.16 34.57
N HIS A 691 4.80 -18.86 33.41
CA HIS A 691 5.49 -18.13 32.34
C HIS A 691 5.71 -16.67 32.76
N TYR A 692 4.69 -16.03 33.34
CA TYR A 692 4.81 -14.67 33.88
C TYR A 692 5.85 -14.61 35.02
N GLU A 693 5.89 -15.60 35.91
CA GLU A 693 6.88 -15.69 36.98
C GLU A 693 8.32 -15.77 36.47
N LYS A 694 8.56 -16.59 35.45
CA LYS A 694 9.89 -16.67 34.81
C LYS A 694 10.29 -15.35 34.19
N LEU A 695 9.37 -14.69 33.48
CA LEU A 695 9.64 -13.40 32.86
C LEU A 695 9.95 -12.33 33.91
N ARG A 696 9.20 -12.29 35.03
CA ARG A 696 9.48 -11.42 36.18
C ARG A 696 10.91 -11.56 36.69
N ALA A 697 11.39 -12.80 36.87
CA ALA A 697 12.75 -13.06 37.34
C ALA A 697 13.81 -12.54 36.36
N ILE A 698 13.58 -12.67 35.05
CA ILE A 698 14.48 -12.19 34.01
C ILE A 698 14.51 -10.66 33.97
N VAL A 699 13.35 -10.01 34.07
CA VAL A 699 13.21 -8.55 34.11
C VAL A 699 13.95 -7.98 35.33
N ALA A 700 13.69 -8.50 36.53
CA ALA A 700 14.35 -8.05 37.77
C ALA A 700 15.89 -8.23 37.73
N GLY A 701 16.36 -9.32 37.11
CA GLY A 701 17.79 -9.58 36.93
C GLY A 701 18.51 -8.55 36.04
N ARG A 702 17.80 -7.80 35.20
CA ARG A 702 18.37 -6.76 34.34
C ARG A 702 18.48 -5.43 35.03
N GLU A 703 17.43 -5.02 35.74
CA GLU A 703 17.42 -3.80 36.52
C GLU A 703 18.56 -3.81 37.56
N SER A 704 18.78 -4.97 38.17
CA SER A 704 19.89 -5.19 39.10
C SER A 704 21.28 -5.02 38.45
N ARG A 705 21.43 -5.35 37.16
CA ARG A 705 22.69 -5.22 36.41
C ARG A 705 22.90 -3.81 35.85
N SER A 706 21.83 -3.08 35.53
CA SER A 706 21.92 -1.68 35.06
C SER A 706 22.18 -0.67 36.18
N VAL A 707 21.88 -1.01 37.44
CA VAL A 707 22.19 -0.17 38.61
C VAL A 707 23.61 -0.40 39.14
N ALA A 708 24.23 -1.53 38.78
CA ALA A 708 25.56 -1.94 39.26
C ALA A 708 26.72 -1.57 38.30
N GLY A 709 26.43 -1.02 37.12
CA GLY A 709 27.40 -0.53 36.14
C GLY A 709 27.15 0.93 35.83
#